data_AF-A0A8J2W7C5-F1
#
_entry.id   AF-A0A8J2W7C5-F1
#
_cell.length_a   1.000
_cell.length_b   1.000
_cell.length_c   1.000
_cell.angle_alpha   90.00
_cell.angle_beta   90.00
_cell.angle_gamma   90.00
#
_symmetry.space_group_name_H-M   'P 1'
#
loop_
_entity.id
_entity.type
_entity.pdbx_description
1 polymer ?
#
loop_
_entity_poly.entity_id
_entity_poly.type
_entity_poly.pdbx_seq_one_letter_code
_entity_poly.pdbx_strand_id
1 'polypeptide(L)'
;MIKRLYSTYKRVPQVCIVGAGPAGFYAAMHITKHFSPVKIDILEKLPVPFGLVRYGVAPDHPEVKNVINQFSKCAQQDNVNFYGNITLGKDISLKQLRQHYDAVLLTYGAEEDRVLGIENENANNVIAARNFVGWYNGHPRDRNLKVDLSQPTAAILGQGNVALDVARILLSPIDELKKTDITEYALKALADSRVKELYLIGRRGPLQVAFTIKELREQIKLKNCSTVWRENDFQGVADAVSQLQRPRKRLTELMLKSLAENSKNEGYEKCFKPIFFRSPKRFLVDGDKNLTGIELVCNKLVGDSIENQKCVPTEDLEILKCNLAFRSIGYKSIKVDDDLMFNSYGYVQNSKGRIDDLECKGLAKVYVSGWLGTGPVGVILHTMGNAFQVAKMICEDLNQGEFDTDKGGFNDVKMHLNNSVIIDWHGWEKINKYEIEQGQKCGKIREKITSVSKMIEVLTMAEENWTEDGEAGSMAVDAMPPPQPADIPEIKLFGRWSCYDVQVSDMSLQDYISVKEKYAKYLPHSAGRYAHKRFRKAQCPIVERLTNSLMMHGRNNGKKLMAVRIVKHAFEIIHLLTGENPLQVLVTAIINSGPREDSTRIGRAGTVRRQAVDVSPLRRVNQAIWLLCTGAREAAFRNIKTIAECVADELINAAKGSSNSYAIKKKDELERVAKSNHRQIFLKMIHSLFIINPAGDVFLEKHWRSVIPRSVCDYYLEAQRASPNDVPPVIAAPHHYLISIQRGGVALVAVSKQEVPPLFVIEFLHRVVDTFQDYFSDCTETIIKENYVVVYELLDEMLDNGFPLATESNILKELIKPPNIFRTIANTVTGKSNVSSILPGGQLSNVPWRRTGVKYANNEAYFDVIEEVDAIIDKSGATVSAEIQGYIDCCIKLSGKPDLTLSFVNPRLFDDVSFHPCVRFKRWESERILSFIPPDGNFRLMSYHIGSQSVVAIPIYVRHNLSLRTNGDQGRFDMTVGPKQTMGRTLENVALEICMPKCVLNCSLTANQGKYSYDPVSKVLLWDIGRIELPKLPNIRGSVSLASGSDTSGANPSINVHFTIPQLAVSGLRVSRLDMYGAKYKPFKGVKYVTKAGKFHVRM
;
A
#
# COMPACT_ATOMS: atom_id res chain seq x y z
N MET A 1 2.24 -52.52 48.37
CA MET A 1 3.57 -51.87 48.48
C MET A 1 3.39 -50.39 48.12
N ILE A 2 3.65 -49.51 49.09
CA ILE A 2 3.34 -48.07 49.09
C ILE A 2 4.14 -47.33 47.99
N LYS A 3 3.49 -46.61 47.08
CA LYS A 3 4.18 -45.62 46.22
C LYS A 3 4.11 -44.25 46.88
N ARG A 4 5.23 -43.84 47.48
CA ARG A 4 5.50 -42.48 47.97
C ARG A 4 5.35 -41.47 46.81
N LEU A 5 4.51 -40.45 47.00
CA LEU A 5 4.50 -39.23 46.19
C LEU A 5 5.53 -38.26 46.79
N TYR A 6 6.64 -38.03 46.09
CA TYR A 6 7.51 -36.86 46.36
C TYR A 6 6.97 -35.70 45.53
N SER A 7 6.43 -34.66 46.17
CA SER A 7 6.19 -33.37 45.52
C SER A 7 7.52 -32.64 45.41
N THR A 8 8.09 -32.51 44.21
CA THR A 8 9.23 -31.63 43.98
C THR A 8 8.72 -30.18 43.87
N TYR A 9 8.79 -29.44 44.98
CA TYR A 9 8.63 -27.99 44.97
C TYR A 9 9.73 -27.39 44.09
N LYS A 10 9.39 -26.92 42.89
CA LYS A 10 10.35 -26.32 41.96
C LYS A 10 10.43 -24.83 42.24
N ARG A 11 11.50 -24.40 42.93
CA ARG A 11 11.78 -23.00 43.27
C ARG A 11 11.74 -22.11 42.01
N VAL A 12 11.14 -20.93 42.12
CA VAL A 12 11.04 -19.95 41.03
C VAL A 12 12.11 -18.87 41.22
N PRO A 13 13.10 -18.75 40.32
CA PRO A 13 14.15 -17.74 40.46
C PRO A 13 13.61 -16.31 40.44
N GLN A 14 14.16 -15.47 41.32
CA GLN A 14 13.82 -14.05 41.45
C GLN A 14 14.91 -13.20 40.78
N VAL A 15 14.55 -12.40 39.78
CA VAL A 15 15.47 -11.49 39.07
C VAL A 15 15.07 -10.04 39.33
N CYS A 16 15.99 -9.24 39.87
CA CYS A 16 15.79 -7.80 40.01
C CYS A 16 16.43 -7.06 38.83
N ILE A 17 15.69 -6.12 38.26
CA ILE A 17 16.18 -5.20 37.22
C ILE A 17 16.10 -3.79 37.78
N VAL A 18 17.23 -3.08 37.85
CA VAL A 18 17.30 -1.71 38.39
C VAL A 18 17.36 -0.70 37.24
N GLY A 19 16.25 -0.02 36.99
CA GLY A 19 16.03 0.99 35.96
C GLY A 19 15.04 0.52 34.91
N ALA A 20 13.90 1.20 34.79
CA ALA A 20 12.81 0.90 33.86
C ALA A 20 12.98 1.62 32.50
N GLY A 21 14.23 1.77 32.03
CA GLY A 21 14.53 2.24 30.68
C GLY A 21 14.45 1.12 29.63
N PRO A 22 14.80 1.42 28.36
CA PRO A 22 14.82 0.40 27.29
C PRO A 22 15.65 -0.83 27.62
N ALA A 23 16.84 -0.66 28.22
CA ALA A 23 17.71 -1.77 28.58
C ALA A 23 17.04 -2.73 29.57
N GLY A 24 16.37 -2.19 30.61
CA GLY A 24 15.66 -2.97 31.62
C GLY A 24 14.48 -3.73 31.04
N PHE A 25 13.61 -3.06 30.29
CA PHE A 25 12.46 -3.73 29.68
C PHE A 25 12.86 -4.74 28.60
N TYR A 26 13.84 -4.44 27.73
CA TYR A 26 14.29 -5.42 26.74
C TYR A 26 14.93 -6.65 27.40
N ALA A 27 15.66 -6.47 28.50
CA ALA A 27 16.17 -7.59 29.28
C ALA A 27 15.03 -8.40 29.91
N ALA A 28 14.06 -7.75 30.56
CA ALA A 28 12.88 -8.39 31.13
C ALA A 28 12.13 -9.23 30.08
N MET A 29 11.81 -8.63 28.93
CA MET A 29 11.16 -9.31 27.80
C MET A 29 11.93 -10.55 27.34
N HIS A 30 13.26 -10.45 27.27
CA HIS A 30 14.10 -11.58 26.87
C HIS A 30 14.10 -12.67 27.95
N ILE A 31 14.28 -12.33 29.22
CA ILE A 31 14.27 -13.30 30.32
C ILE A 31 12.92 -14.03 30.39
N THR A 32 11.79 -13.31 30.40
CA THR A 32 10.44 -13.93 30.49
C THR A 32 10.14 -14.89 29.34
N LYS A 33 10.76 -14.71 28.18
CA LYS A 33 10.62 -15.63 27.04
C LYS A 33 11.35 -16.93 27.21
N HIS A 34 12.62 -16.78 27.55
CA HIS A 34 13.62 -17.81 27.34
C HIS A 34 13.86 -18.60 28.62
N PHE A 35 13.35 -18.13 29.75
CA PHE A 35 13.48 -18.75 31.06
C PHE A 35 12.16 -18.63 31.83
N SER A 36 11.50 -19.77 32.11
CA SER A 36 10.23 -19.86 32.84
C SER A 36 10.17 -21.19 33.61
N PRO A 37 9.69 -21.22 34.87
CA PRO A 37 9.14 -20.08 35.63
C PRO A 37 10.24 -19.13 36.14
N VAL A 38 9.97 -17.83 36.15
CA VAL A 38 10.83 -16.77 36.70
C VAL A 38 9.97 -15.60 37.14
N LYS A 39 10.32 -14.94 38.25
CA LYS A 39 9.72 -13.66 38.63
C LYS A 39 10.74 -12.55 38.40
N ILE A 40 10.27 -11.45 37.81
CA ILE A 40 11.10 -10.28 37.50
C ILE A 40 10.52 -9.06 38.20
N ASP A 41 11.32 -8.41 39.02
CA ASP A 41 10.94 -7.16 39.67
C ASP A 41 11.77 -6.02 39.06
N ILE A 42 11.11 -5.04 38.43
CA ILE A 42 11.73 -3.86 37.83
C ILE A 42 11.61 -2.70 38.81
N LEU A 43 12.73 -2.26 39.36
CA LEU A 43 12.81 -1.12 40.27
C LEU A 43 13.16 0.15 39.49
N GLU A 44 12.45 1.25 39.72
CA GLU A 44 12.69 2.53 39.07
C GLU A 44 12.70 3.66 40.10
N LYS A 45 13.67 4.59 39.99
CA LYS A 45 13.80 5.71 40.92
C LYS A 45 12.65 6.71 40.79
N LEU A 46 12.08 6.85 39.60
CA LEU A 46 10.94 7.72 39.35
C LEU A 46 9.61 6.97 39.54
N PRO A 47 8.52 7.69 39.88
CA PRO A 47 7.15 7.16 39.81
C PRO A 47 6.73 6.56 38.47
N VAL A 48 7.42 6.94 37.38
CA VAL A 48 7.02 6.65 36.00
C VAL A 48 8.13 5.88 35.25
N PRO A 49 7.77 4.89 34.42
CA PRO A 49 8.74 4.07 33.69
C PRO A 49 9.23 4.73 32.38
N PHE A 50 10.00 3.96 31.61
CA PHE A 50 10.49 4.19 30.23
C PHE A 50 11.76 5.03 30.09
N GLY A 51 12.25 5.66 31.16
CA GLY A 51 13.51 6.38 31.18
C GLY A 51 13.65 7.40 30.03
N LEU A 52 14.75 7.32 29.26
CA LEU A 52 15.02 8.26 28.16
C LEU A 52 14.05 8.15 26.98
N VAL A 53 13.21 7.12 26.86
CA VAL A 53 12.15 7.13 25.83
C VAL A 53 11.10 8.19 26.15
N ARG A 54 10.84 8.42 27.44
CA ARG A 54 9.93 9.45 27.94
C ARG A 54 10.62 10.81 28.12
N TYR A 55 11.84 10.79 28.65
CA TYR A 55 12.56 12.00 29.09
C TYR A 55 13.69 12.47 28.16
N GLY A 56 14.11 11.64 27.20
CA GLY A 56 15.22 11.93 26.29
C GLY A 56 14.77 12.16 24.85
N VAL A 57 13.99 11.23 24.28
CA VAL A 57 13.48 11.32 22.91
C VAL A 57 12.67 12.61 22.76
N ALA A 58 13.02 13.39 21.72
CA ALA A 58 12.43 14.69 21.48
C ALA A 58 10.89 14.58 21.26
N PRO A 59 10.13 15.60 21.68
CA PRO A 59 8.67 15.58 21.60
C PRO A 59 8.12 15.57 20.16
N ASP A 60 8.91 16.04 19.21
CA ASP A 60 8.61 16.01 17.77
C ASP A 60 9.02 14.69 17.08
N HIS A 61 9.50 13.70 17.84
CA HIS A 61 9.73 12.31 17.41
C HIS A 61 8.80 11.31 18.11
N PRO A 62 7.46 11.46 18.01
CA PRO A 62 6.52 10.57 18.68
C PRO A 62 6.64 9.12 18.18
N GLU A 63 7.06 8.91 16.93
CA GLU A 63 7.17 7.57 16.35
C GLU A 63 8.24 6.69 17.03
N VAL A 64 9.27 7.30 17.60
CA VAL A 64 10.31 6.59 18.35
C VAL A 64 9.79 6.16 19.72
N LYS A 65 8.84 6.90 20.30
CA LYS A 65 8.21 6.59 21.59
C LYS A 65 7.24 5.41 21.53
N ASN A 66 6.88 4.93 20.34
CA ASN A 66 5.97 3.78 20.15
C ASN A 66 6.46 2.47 20.82
N VAL A 67 7.76 2.35 21.10
CA VAL A 67 8.32 1.20 21.86
C VAL A 67 7.72 1.07 23.27
N ILE A 68 7.18 2.16 23.84
CA ILE A 68 6.43 2.16 25.11
C ILE A 68 5.30 1.13 25.11
N ASN A 69 4.65 0.90 23.97
CA ASN A 69 3.57 -0.07 23.87
C ASN A 69 4.04 -1.51 24.17
N GLN A 70 5.28 -1.85 23.79
CA GLN A 70 5.85 -3.17 24.10
C GLN A 70 6.29 -3.29 25.55
N PHE A 71 6.88 -2.22 26.09
CA PHE A 71 7.27 -2.18 27.50
C PHE A 71 6.05 -2.30 28.40
N SER A 72 4.94 -1.66 28.03
CA SER A 72 3.66 -1.79 28.73
C SER A 72 3.13 -3.22 28.69
N LYS A 73 3.13 -3.87 27.52
CA LYS A 73 2.76 -5.30 27.40
C LYS A 73 3.67 -6.23 28.22
N CYS A 74 4.96 -5.89 28.36
CA CYS A 74 5.89 -6.65 29.19
C CYS A 74 5.58 -6.49 30.69
N ALA A 75 5.25 -5.27 31.13
CA ALA A 75 4.93 -4.99 32.53
C ALA A 75 3.58 -5.56 32.97
N GLN A 76 2.67 -5.81 32.03
CA GLN A 76 1.36 -6.44 32.28
C GLN A 76 1.44 -7.98 32.36
N GLN A 77 2.62 -8.60 32.26
CA GLN A 77 2.76 -10.05 32.42
C GLN A 77 2.73 -10.42 33.91
N ASP A 78 2.01 -11.49 34.28
CA ASP A 78 1.84 -11.92 35.69
C ASP A 78 3.16 -12.17 36.46
N ASN A 79 4.25 -12.39 35.73
CA ASN A 79 5.56 -12.70 36.29
C ASN A 79 6.55 -11.52 36.22
N VAL A 80 6.07 -10.32 35.87
CA VAL A 80 6.84 -9.07 35.84
C VAL A 80 6.13 -8.04 36.70
N ASN A 81 6.80 -7.56 37.75
CA ASN A 81 6.29 -6.49 38.58
C ASN A 81 7.11 -5.22 38.34
N PHE A 82 6.45 -4.07 38.36
CA PHE A 82 7.07 -2.76 38.34
C PHE A 82 6.92 -2.10 39.70
N TYR A 83 8.01 -1.53 40.22
CA TYR A 83 8.01 -0.74 41.45
C TYR A 83 8.80 0.55 41.22
N GLY A 84 8.06 1.63 41.00
CA GLY A 84 8.58 2.98 40.87
C GLY A 84 8.75 3.68 42.21
N ASN A 85 9.47 4.81 42.18
CA ASN A 85 9.83 5.64 43.33
C ASN A 85 10.79 4.94 44.34
N ILE A 86 11.71 4.12 43.84
CA ILE A 86 12.73 3.40 44.65
C ILE A 86 14.13 3.65 44.08
N THR A 87 14.99 4.30 44.87
CA THR A 87 16.33 4.71 44.44
C THR A 87 17.42 3.78 44.99
N LEU A 88 18.12 3.06 44.10
CA LEU A 88 19.31 2.28 44.44
C LEU A 88 20.41 3.21 44.99
N GLY A 89 21.04 2.81 46.10
CA GLY A 89 22.10 3.56 46.79
C GLY A 89 21.58 4.53 47.85
N LYS A 90 20.27 4.86 47.84
CA LYS A 90 19.63 5.73 48.84
C LYS A 90 18.58 4.98 49.66
N ASP A 91 17.61 4.38 48.99
CA ASP A 91 16.47 3.70 49.63
C ASP A 91 16.77 2.21 49.83
N ILE A 92 17.58 1.61 48.94
CA ILE A 92 18.02 0.22 49.02
C ILE A 92 19.46 0.09 48.50
N SER A 93 20.31 -0.72 49.15
CA SER A 93 21.70 -0.97 48.73
C SER A 93 21.80 -2.16 47.75
N LEU A 94 22.86 -2.20 46.93
CA LEU A 94 23.10 -3.33 46.03
C LEU A 94 23.28 -4.65 46.81
N LYS A 95 23.92 -4.58 47.98
CA LYS A 95 24.10 -5.71 48.89
C LYS A 95 22.77 -6.30 49.34
N GLN A 96 21.79 -5.48 49.71
CA GLN A 96 20.45 -5.93 50.10
C GLN A 96 19.71 -6.58 48.93
N LEU A 97 19.78 -6.00 47.71
CA LEU A 97 19.18 -6.63 46.53
C LEU A 97 19.80 -8.01 46.24
N ARG A 98 21.12 -8.16 46.39
CA ARG A 98 21.80 -9.44 46.20
C ARG A 98 21.41 -10.49 47.23
N GLN A 99 21.06 -10.10 48.45
CA GLN A 99 20.57 -11.03 49.47
C GLN A 99 19.21 -11.62 49.06
N HIS A 100 18.33 -10.79 48.50
CA HIS A 100 16.92 -11.12 48.23
C HIS A 100 16.59 -11.52 46.79
N TYR A 101 17.54 -11.42 45.85
CA TYR A 101 17.37 -11.85 44.44
C TYR A 101 18.46 -12.81 43.96
N ASP A 102 18.11 -13.72 43.05
CA ASP A 102 19.04 -14.70 42.47
C ASP A 102 19.98 -14.09 41.44
N ALA A 103 19.52 -13.06 40.74
CA ALA A 103 20.32 -12.24 39.84
C ALA A 103 19.87 -10.77 39.93
N VAL A 104 20.83 -9.86 39.86
CA VAL A 104 20.56 -8.41 39.83
C VAL A 104 21.13 -7.84 38.54
N LEU A 105 20.29 -7.21 37.73
CA LEU A 105 20.67 -6.55 36.50
C LEU A 105 20.55 -5.03 36.65
N LEU A 106 21.66 -4.32 36.47
CA LEU A 106 21.73 -2.86 36.53
C LEU A 106 21.55 -2.25 35.14
N THR A 107 20.51 -1.43 34.99
CA THR A 107 20.10 -0.79 33.73
C THR A 107 19.74 0.69 33.89
N TYR A 108 20.23 1.35 34.95
CA TYR A 108 19.93 2.75 35.27
C TYR A 108 20.62 3.78 34.35
N GLY A 109 21.34 3.34 33.33
CA GLY A 109 21.84 4.17 32.24
C GLY A 109 22.91 5.18 32.67
N ALA A 110 23.01 6.29 31.93
CA ALA A 110 23.95 7.37 32.19
C ALA A 110 23.19 8.64 32.60
N GLU A 111 23.39 9.11 33.85
CA GLU A 111 22.62 10.21 34.44
C GLU A 111 23.39 11.55 34.57
N GLU A 112 24.72 11.52 34.49
CA GLU A 112 25.57 12.71 34.49
C GLU A 112 25.84 13.19 33.06
N ASP A 113 26.10 14.48 32.91
CA ASP A 113 26.73 15.05 31.73
C ASP A 113 28.25 15.07 31.88
N ARG A 114 28.97 15.03 30.75
CA ARG A 114 30.42 15.25 30.76
C ARG A 114 30.73 16.73 30.89
N VAL A 115 31.78 17.05 31.63
CA VAL A 115 32.35 18.39 31.73
C VAL A 115 33.53 18.55 30.77
N LEU A 116 33.75 19.78 30.31
CA LEU A 116 34.85 20.19 29.45
C LEU A 116 36.13 20.40 30.27
N GLY A 117 36.01 20.78 31.54
CA GLY A 117 37.14 21.10 32.41
C GLY A 117 37.83 22.41 32.03
N ILE A 118 37.07 23.39 31.54
CA ILE A 118 37.58 24.67 31.05
C ILE A 118 37.12 25.85 31.93
N GLU A 119 37.82 26.97 31.81
CA GLU A 119 37.52 28.18 32.57
C GLU A 119 36.10 28.70 32.27
N ASN A 120 35.40 29.12 33.33
CA ASN A 120 34.02 29.63 33.31
C ASN A 120 32.95 28.65 32.78
N GLU A 121 33.20 27.34 32.85
CA GLU A 121 32.20 26.32 32.45
C GLU A 121 30.91 26.36 33.29
N ASN A 122 30.97 26.86 34.52
CA ASN A 122 29.83 27.02 35.44
C ASN A 122 29.16 28.40 35.36
N ALA A 123 29.43 29.18 34.30
CA ALA A 123 28.83 30.50 34.10
C ALA A 123 27.30 30.42 33.88
N ASN A 124 26.60 31.53 34.12
CA ASN A 124 25.18 31.62 33.82
C ASN A 124 24.96 31.46 32.31
N ASN A 125 23.87 30.78 31.93
CA ASN A 125 23.53 30.43 30.54
C ASN A 125 24.49 29.45 29.83
N VAL A 126 25.40 28.79 30.56
CA VAL A 126 26.11 27.59 30.09
C VAL A 126 25.40 26.36 30.64
N ILE A 127 24.62 25.69 29.80
CA ILE A 127 23.68 24.65 30.21
C ILE A 127 24.11 23.29 29.64
N ALA A 128 24.01 22.22 30.43
CA ALA A 128 24.16 20.88 29.87
C ALA A 128 22.99 20.58 28.92
N ALA A 129 23.25 20.14 27.69
CA ALA A 129 22.20 19.82 26.72
C ALA A 129 21.20 18.81 27.28
N ARG A 130 21.68 17.84 28.07
CA ARG A 130 20.87 16.91 28.86
C ARG A 130 19.81 17.62 29.70
N ASN A 131 20.20 18.60 30.50
CA ASN A 131 19.31 19.24 31.45
C ASN A 131 18.26 20.06 30.71
N PHE A 132 18.63 20.67 29.58
CA PHE A 132 17.68 21.32 28.68
C PHE A 132 16.69 20.31 28.05
N VAL A 133 17.16 19.14 27.63
CA VAL A 133 16.30 18.04 27.16
C VAL A 133 15.34 17.57 28.25
N GLY A 134 15.85 17.34 29.47
CA GLY A 134 15.04 16.99 30.62
C GLY A 134 13.99 18.06 30.93
N TRP A 135 14.38 19.35 30.86
CA TRP A 135 13.50 20.48 31.11
C TRP A 135 12.32 20.51 30.15
N TYR A 136 12.52 20.44 28.83
CA TYR A 136 11.39 20.46 27.89
C TYR A 136 10.57 19.16 27.91
N ASN A 137 11.20 18.02 28.21
CA ASN A 137 10.52 16.72 28.30
C ASN A 137 9.85 16.46 29.66
N GLY A 138 9.97 17.37 30.63
CA GLY A 138 9.29 17.27 31.93
C GLY A 138 9.95 16.33 32.93
N HIS A 139 11.27 16.14 32.86
CA HIS A 139 12.02 15.40 33.86
C HIS A 139 12.00 16.16 35.21
N PRO A 140 11.59 15.53 36.33
CA PRO A 140 11.34 16.26 37.59
C PRO A 140 12.53 17.04 38.14
N ARG A 141 13.75 16.55 37.92
CA ARG A 141 14.99 17.20 38.37
C ARG A 141 15.25 18.53 37.64
N ASP A 142 14.84 18.62 36.38
CA ASP A 142 15.21 19.72 35.49
C ASP A 142 14.07 20.72 35.31
N ARG A 143 12.90 20.50 35.93
CA ARG A 143 11.72 21.38 35.86
C ARG A 143 12.04 22.84 36.18
N ASN A 144 12.84 23.07 37.22
CA ASN A 144 13.16 24.42 37.72
C ASN A 144 14.40 25.02 37.05
N LEU A 145 14.90 24.42 35.96
CA LEU A 145 16.00 24.97 35.19
C LEU A 145 15.61 26.33 34.62
N LYS A 146 16.35 27.37 35.01
CA LYS A 146 16.20 28.72 34.46
C LYS A 146 16.95 28.77 33.13
N VAL A 147 16.21 28.89 32.04
CA VAL A 147 16.77 29.03 30.68
C VAL A 147 16.43 30.41 30.17
N ASP A 148 17.44 31.25 29.98
CA ASP A 148 17.25 32.56 29.35
C ASP A 148 17.28 32.40 27.82
N LEU A 149 16.11 32.49 27.19
CA LEU A 149 15.92 32.44 25.75
C LEU A 149 15.71 33.83 25.12
N SER A 150 15.91 34.91 25.89
CA SER A 150 15.75 36.29 25.41
C SER A 150 16.87 36.74 24.47
N GLN A 151 17.94 35.96 24.37
CA GLN A 151 19.14 36.29 23.63
C GLN A 151 19.04 35.81 22.17
N PRO A 152 19.64 36.54 21.20
CA PRO A 152 19.51 36.23 19.77
C PRO A 152 20.36 35.04 19.31
N THR A 153 21.43 34.71 20.03
CA THR A 153 22.46 33.77 19.57
C THR A 153 22.75 32.68 20.59
N ALA A 154 22.59 31.43 20.15
CA ALA A 154 22.91 30.23 20.92
C ALA A 154 24.07 29.43 20.30
N ALA A 155 24.85 28.73 21.11
CA ALA A 155 25.89 27.81 20.67
C ALA A 155 25.69 26.42 21.28
N ILE A 156 25.93 25.36 20.53
CA ILE A 156 25.89 23.97 21.00
C ILE A 156 27.25 23.34 20.74
N LEU A 157 27.91 22.90 21.79
CA LEU A 157 29.21 22.23 21.75
C LEU A 157 29.00 20.71 21.62
N GLY A 158 29.31 20.17 20.44
CA GLY A 158 29.15 18.76 20.09
C GLY A 158 28.21 18.52 18.91
N GLN A 159 28.55 17.55 18.05
CA GLN A 159 27.83 17.25 16.81
C GLN A 159 27.24 15.84 16.82
N GLY A 160 26.36 15.57 17.79
CA GLY A 160 25.58 14.32 17.88
C GLY A 160 24.08 14.55 17.70
N ASN A 161 23.29 13.48 17.74
CA ASN A 161 21.82 13.57 17.60
C ASN A 161 21.19 14.48 18.67
N VAL A 162 21.62 14.38 19.93
CA VAL A 162 21.10 15.23 21.01
C VAL A 162 21.32 16.72 20.72
N ALA A 163 22.45 17.06 20.10
CA ALA A 163 22.74 18.44 19.73
C ALA A 163 21.78 18.94 18.63
N LEU A 164 21.44 18.08 17.68
CA LEU A 164 20.41 18.37 16.67
C LEU A 164 19.01 18.46 17.28
N ASP A 165 18.68 17.64 18.28
CA ASP A 165 17.40 17.73 18.99
C ASP A 165 17.25 19.07 19.73
N VAL A 166 18.30 19.50 20.45
CA VAL A 166 18.31 20.82 21.10
C VAL A 166 18.21 21.94 20.05
N ALA A 167 18.97 21.85 18.95
CA ALA A 167 18.89 22.83 17.88
C ALA A 167 17.48 22.91 17.27
N ARG A 168 16.87 21.76 16.99
CA ARG A 168 15.54 21.68 16.39
C ARG A 168 14.47 22.24 17.31
N ILE A 169 14.51 21.93 18.61
CA ILE A 169 13.54 22.48 19.57
C ILE A 169 13.64 24.01 19.68
N LEU A 170 14.85 24.59 19.66
CA LEU A 170 15.03 26.05 19.69
C LEU A 170 14.60 26.74 18.39
N LEU A 171 14.79 26.08 17.25
CA LEU A 171 14.57 26.67 15.93
C LEU A 171 13.16 26.39 15.37
N SER A 172 12.48 25.35 15.83
CA SER A 172 11.17 24.93 15.30
C SER A 172 10.09 25.99 15.49
N PRO A 173 9.13 26.10 14.56
CA PRO A 173 7.93 26.89 14.75
C PRO A 173 7.09 26.36 15.92
N ILE A 174 6.59 27.28 16.75
CA ILE A 174 5.81 26.94 17.95
C ILE A 174 4.52 26.19 17.60
N ASP A 175 3.90 26.46 16.46
CA ASP A 175 2.67 25.80 16.03
C ASP A 175 2.84 24.30 15.73
N GLU A 176 4.06 23.87 15.41
CA GLU A 176 4.38 22.44 15.28
C GLU A 176 4.59 21.79 16.65
N LEU A 177 5.31 22.48 17.56
CA LEU A 177 5.57 21.99 18.91
C LEU A 177 4.30 21.94 19.79
N LYS A 178 3.33 22.83 19.58
CA LYS A 178 2.04 22.87 20.31
C LYS A 178 1.26 21.55 20.28
N LYS A 179 1.47 20.71 19.26
CA LYS A 179 0.75 19.42 19.10
C LYS A 179 1.47 18.23 19.74
N THR A 180 2.68 18.45 20.23
CA THR A 180 3.56 17.39 20.78
C THR A 180 3.34 17.18 22.28
N ASP A 181 4.10 16.28 22.90
CA ASP A 181 4.10 16.07 24.37
C ASP A 181 5.10 16.95 25.13
N ILE A 182 5.52 18.07 24.53
CA ILE A 182 6.37 19.09 25.18
C ILE A 182 5.62 19.77 26.33
N THR A 183 6.34 19.99 27.44
CA THR A 183 5.76 20.62 28.64
C THR A 183 5.30 22.05 28.37
N GLU A 184 4.19 22.44 29.01
CA GLU A 184 3.58 23.75 28.82
C GLU A 184 4.49 24.93 29.19
N TYR A 185 5.25 24.83 30.29
CA TYR A 185 6.16 25.91 30.68
C TYR A 185 7.32 26.08 29.69
N ALA A 186 7.82 24.98 29.12
CA ALA A 186 8.88 25.04 28.13
C ALA A 186 8.36 25.60 26.81
N LEU A 187 7.15 25.23 26.41
CA LEU A 187 6.48 25.78 25.24
C LEU A 187 6.26 27.29 25.35
N LYS A 188 5.84 27.78 26.53
CA LYS A 188 5.70 29.23 26.81
C LYS A 188 7.05 29.96 26.70
N ALA A 189 8.08 29.43 27.34
CA ALA A 189 9.43 30.02 27.26
C ALA A 189 9.99 30.00 25.83
N LEU A 190 9.71 28.95 25.04
CA LEU A 190 10.08 28.87 23.63
C LEU A 190 9.27 29.85 22.76
N ALA A 191 8.02 30.14 23.10
CA ALA A 191 7.20 31.10 22.39
C ALA A 191 7.73 32.54 22.53
N ASP A 192 8.30 32.87 23.68
CA ASP A 192 8.94 34.16 23.96
C ASP A 192 10.43 34.20 23.54
N SER A 193 10.95 33.11 22.98
CA SER A 193 12.35 32.98 22.57
C SER A 193 12.71 33.95 21.45
N ARG A 194 13.84 34.64 21.61
CA ARG A 194 14.41 35.53 20.59
C ARG A 194 15.59 34.90 19.85
N VAL A 195 15.86 33.62 20.08
CA VAL A 195 16.97 32.89 19.43
C VAL A 195 16.71 32.83 17.92
N LYS A 196 17.59 33.51 17.16
CA LYS A 196 17.57 33.55 15.69
C LYS A 196 18.75 32.82 15.10
N GLU A 197 19.91 32.86 15.74
CA GLU A 197 21.12 32.21 15.25
C GLU A 197 21.58 31.10 16.20
N LEU A 198 21.87 29.94 15.63
CA LEU A 198 22.37 28.80 16.40
C LEU A 198 23.61 28.20 15.78
N TYR A 199 24.70 28.18 16.54
CA TYR A 199 25.96 27.59 16.14
C TYR A 199 26.10 26.16 16.64
N LEU A 200 26.40 25.21 15.74
CA LEU A 200 26.65 23.81 16.11
C LEU A 200 28.14 23.48 15.94
N ILE A 201 28.87 23.49 17.04
CA ILE A 201 30.33 23.51 17.06
C ILE A 201 30.89 22.10 17.26
N GLY A 202 31.71 21.65 16.31
CA GLY A 202 32.42 20.38 16.35
C GLY A 202 33.93 20.54 16.41
N ARG A 203 34.59 19.78 17.29
CA ARG A 203 36.06 19.75 17.36
C ARG A 203 36.74 19.08 16.16
N ARG A 204 36.03 18.19 15.45
CA ARG A 204 36.53 17.46 14.25
C ARG A 204 35.85 17.97 12.98
N GLY A 205 36.13 17.34 11.85
CA GLY A 205 35.58 17.70 10.54
C GLY A 205 34.23 17.04 10.21
N PRO A 206 33.66 17.37 9.03
CA PRO A 206 32.38 16.84 8.55
C PRO A 206 32.32 15.31 8.47
N LEU A 207 33.44 14.64 8.20
CA LEU A 207 33.49 13.18 8.09
C LEU A 207 33.36 12.46 9.45
N GLN A 208 33.60 13.15 10.57
CA GLN A 208 33.58 12.57 11.93
C GLN A 208 32.36 12.97 12.76
N VAL A 209 31.32 13.52 12.12
CA VAL A 209 30.04 13.82 12.78
C VAL A 209 29.41 12.56 13.37
N ALA A 210 28.73 12.72 14.50
CA ALA A 210 28.07 11.62 15.20
C ALA A 210 26.55 11.59 14.99
N PHE A 211 25.96 12.65 14.41
CA PHE A 211 24.56 12.66 14.05
C PHE A 211 24.27 11.77 12.84
N THR A 212 23.04 11.25 12.72
CA THR A 212 22.64 10.42 11.57
C THR A 212 21.92 11.22 10.48
N ILE A 213 21.74 10.59 9.32
CA ILE A 213 21.14 11.23 8.14
C ILE A 213 19.67 11.61 8.33
N LYS A 214 18.95 10.89 9.21
CA LYS A 214 17.53 11.19 9.47
C LYS A 214 17.42 12.55 10.16
N GLU A 215 18.14 12.72 11.26
CA GLU A 215 18.08 13.92 12.11
C GLU A 215 18.64 15.14 11.36
N LEU A 216 19.73 14.98 10.60
CA LEU A 216 20.26 16.09 9.78
C LEU A 216 19.25 16.51 8.70
N ARG A 217 18.59 15.56 8.04
CA ARG A 217 17.61 15.88 6.99
C ARG A 217 16.41 16.64 7.54
N GLU A 218 15.95 16.28 8.72
CA GLU A 218 14.85 16.99 9.41
C GLU A 218 15.29 18.40 9.79
N GLN A 219 16.51 18.58 10.29
CA GLN A 219 17.07 19.90 10.59
C GLN A 219 17.17 20.81 9.34
N ILE A 220 17.65 20.28 8.22
CA ILE A 220 17.79 21.05 6.96
C ILE A 220 16.42 21.43 6.38
N LYS A 221 15.38 20.60 6.61
CA LYS A 221 14.02 20.83 6.09
C LYS A 221 13.14 21.66 7.03
N LEU A 222 13.69 22.15 8.12
CA LEU A 222 12.93 22.88 9.13
C LEU A 222 12.35 24.17 8.52
N LYS A 223 11.06 24.42 8.75
CA LYS A 223 10.38 25.60 8.21
C LYS A 223 10.92 26.87 8.84
N ASN A 224 11.00 27.95 8.06
CA ASN A 224 11.49 29.27 8.48
C ASN A 224 12.91 29.28 9.07
N CYS A 225 13.71 28.24 8.82
CA CYS A 225 15.11 28.16 9.23
C CYS A 225 16.00 27.83 8.03
N SER A 226 17.03 28.64 7.79
CA SER A 226 18.07 28.34 6.80
C SER A 226 19.23 27.58 7.45
N THR A 227 19.92 26.74 6.68
CA THR A 227 21.18 26.12 7.10
C THR A 227 22.34 26.79 6.36
N VAL A 228 23.35 27.26 7.09
CA VAL A 228 24.51 27.97 6.54
C VAL A 228 25.79 27.23 6.93
N TRP A 229 26.44 26.65 5.92
CA TRP A 229 27.72 25.95 6.07
C TRP A 229 28.92 26.85 5.75
N ARG A 230 30.05 26.68 6.44
CA ARG A 230 31.33 27.34 6.08
C ARG A 230 32.02 26.55 4.96
N GLU A 231 32.23 27.15 3.79
CA GLU A 231 32.83 26.46 2.64
C GLU A 231 34.23 25.89 2.94
N ASN A 232 35.03 26.64 3.71
CA ASN A 232 36.38 26.22 4.11
C ASN A 232 36.40 24.91 4.91
N ASP A 233 35.32 24.59 5.63
CA ASP A 233 35.24 23.35 6.43
C ASP A 233 35.07 22.09 5.56
N PHE A 234 34.71 22.24 4.28
CA PHE A 234 34.44 21.14 3.34
C PHE A 234 35.56 20.90 2.33
N GLN A 235 36.70 21.58 2.44
CA GLN A 235 37.86 21.36 1.57
C GLN A 235 38.32 19.89 1.65
N GLY A 236 38.45 19.23 0.49
CA GLY A 236 38.86 17.81 0.38
C GLY A 236 37.80 16.77 0.80
N VAL A 237 36.60 17.20 1.23
CA VAL A 237 35.53 16.26 1.65
C VAL A 237 34.90 15.54 0.45
N ALA A 238 34.74 16.22 -0.69
CA ALA A 238 34.13 15.66 -1.91
C ALA A 238 34.91 14.46 -2.45
N ASP A 239 36.24 14.52 -2.42
CA ASP A 239 37.12 13.47 -2.94
C ASP A 239 37.01 12.18 -2.11
N ALA A 240 36.82 12.32 -0.80
CA ALA A 240 36.69 11.20 0.12
C ALA A 240 35.35 10.44 -0.01
N VAL A 241 34.30 11.04 -0.58
CA VAL A 241 32.93 10.46 -0.65
C VAL A 241 32.90 9.09 -1.33
N SER A 242 33.75 8.89 -2.34
CA SER A 242 33.83 7.65 -3.12
C SER A 242 34.29 6.44 -2.28
N GLN A 243 35.12 6.68 -1.25
CA GLN A 243 35.75 5.67 -0.40
C GLN A 243 34.94 5.34 0.87
N LEU A 244 33.90 6.12 1.17
CA LEU A 244 33.09 5.95 2.39
C LEU A 244 32.10 4.79 2.28
N GLN A 245 31.85 4.12 3.41
CA GLN A 245 30.75 3.18 3.55
C GLN A 245 29.39 3.86 3.31
N ARG A 246 28.43 3.11 2.75
CA ARG A 246 27.12 3.60 2.29
C ARG A 246 26.38 4.55 3.26
N PRO A 247 26.29 4.30 4.58
CA PRO A 247 25.61 5.21 5.50
C PRO A 247 26.30 6.58 5.61
N ARG A 248 27.63 6.59 5.80
CA ARG A 248 28.45 7.81 5.87
C ARG A 248 28.50 8.54 4.53
N LYS A 249 28.57 7.80 3.41
CA LYS A 249 28.53 8.34 2.05
C LYS A 249 27.29 9.20 1.83
N ARG A 250 26.09 8.64 2.10
CA ARG A 250 24.81 9.36 1.93
C ARG A 250 24.67 10.57 2.84
N LEU A 251 25.18 10.50 4.07
CA LEU A 251 25.18 11.63 4.99
C LEU A 251 26.06 12.77 4.45
N THR A 252 27.24 12.42 3.95
CA THR A 252 28.20 13.38 3.38
C THR A 252 27.67 14.01 2.10
N GLU A 253 27.08 13.23 1.20
CA GLU A 253 26.39 13.71 0.00
C GLU A 253 25.27 14.71 0.34
N LEU A 254 24.51 14.47 1.42
CA LEU A 254 23.46 15.39 1.87
C LEU A 254 24.05 16.72 2.37
N MET A 255 25.15 16.69 3.13
CA MET A 255 25.83 17.91 3.59
C MET A 255 26.38 18.72 2.40
N LEU A 256 27.04 18.07 1.44
CA LEU A 256 27.57 18.72 0.23
C LEU A 256 26.46 19.31 -0.65
N LYS A 257 25.34 18.60 -0.77
CA LYS A 257 24.16 19.12 -1.48
C LYS A 257 23.62 20.37 -0.78
N SER A 258 23.48 20.33 0.55
CA SER A 258 23.00 21.48 1.31
C SER A 258 23.98 22.66 1.26
N LEU A 259 25.29 22.41 1.23
CA LEU A 259 26.32 23.42 1.03
C LEU A 259 26.15 24.14 -0.31
N ALA A 260 25.90 23.40 -1.40
CA ALA A 260 25.67 23.99 -2.73
C ALA A 260 24.38 24.83 -2.80
N GLU A 261 23.44 24.63 -1.87
CA GLU A 261 22.19 25.38 -1.77
C GLU A 261 22.31 26.61 -0.83
N ASN A 262 23.46 26.85 -0.18
CA ASN A 262 23.71 27.97 0.74
C ASN A 262 23.31 29.34 0.16
N SER A 263 23.54 29.56 -1.14
CA SER A 263 23.36 30.84 -1.85
C SER A 263 21.89 31.19 -2.16
N LYS A 264 20.92 30.32 -1.83
CA LYS A 264 19.48 30.57 -2.04
C LYS A 264 18.71 30.98 -0.77
N ASN A 265 19.41 31.27 0.32
CA ASN A 265 18.84 31.42 1.67
C ASN A 265 18.38 32.83 2.05
N GLU A 266 18.01 33.69 1.10
CA GLU A 266 17.45 35.02 1.41
C GLU A 266 15.97 34.90 1.84
N GLY A 267 15.62 35.48 3.00
CA GLY A 267 14.23 35.57 3.49
C GLY A 267 13.84 34.69 4.69
N TYR A 268 14.77 33.92 5.27
CA TYR A 268 14.50 33.12 6.49
C TYR A 268 14.77 33.92 7.77
N GLU A 269 13.90 33.75 8.79
CA GLU A 269 14.02 34.47 10.07
C GLU A 269 15.08 33.85 11.02
N LYS A 270 15.30 32.54 10.92
CA LYS A 270 16.26 31.80 11.75
C LYS A 270 17.37 31.13 10.93
N CYS A 271 18.54 30.98 11.54
CA CYS A 271 19.76 30.46 10.91
C CYS A 271 20.42 29.37 11.76
N PHE A 272 20.64 28.21 11.17
CA PHE A 272 21.39 27.09 11.73
C PHE A 272 22.80 27.03 11.10
N LYS A 273 23.85 27.17 11.92
CA LYS A 273 25.24 27.36 11.48
C LYS A 273 26.18 26.28 12.05
N PRO A 274 26.35 25.13 11.37
CA PRO A 274 27.37 24.14 11.77
C PRO A 274 28.79 24.67 11.53
N ILE A 275 29.66 24.51 12.53
CA ILE A 275 31.08 24.88 12.48
C ILE A 275 31.92 23.66 12.83
N PHE A 276 32.98 23.41 12.06
CA PHE A 276 33.91 22.31 12.27
C PHE A 276 35.28 22.79 12.75
N PHE A 277 36.11 21.85 13.19
CA PHE A 277 37.50 22.10 13.60
C PHE A 277 37.65 23.18 14.68
N ARG A 278 36.74 23.22 15.67
CA ARG A 278 36.77 24.15 16.79
C ARG A 278 36.60 23.45 18.15
N SER A 279 37.54 23.68 19.06
CA SER A 279 37.46 23.23 20.45
C SER A 279 37.24 24.43 21.37
N PRO A 280 36.35 24.37 22.37
CA PRO A 280 36.21 25.45 23.34
C PRO A 280 37.43 25.50 24.27
N LYS A 281 38.04 26.68 24.41
CA LYS A 281 39.17 26.93 25.31
C LYS A 281 38.71 27.51 26.65
N ARG A 282 37.82 28.50 26.61
CA ARG A 282 37.18 29.10 27.79
C ARG A 282 35.89 29.82 27.42
N PHE A 283 35.01 30.01 28.40
CA PHE A 283 33.83 30.86 28.26
C PHE A 283 34.16 32.29 28.69
N LEU A 284 33.75 33.27 27.88
CA LEU A 284 33.88 34.69 28.19
C LEU A 284 32.64 35.15 28.93
N VAL A 285 32.82 35.82 30.06
CA VAL A 285 31.73 36.26 30.94
C VAL A 285 31.82 37.74 31.26
N ASP A 286 30.69 38.34 31.60
CA ASP A 286 30.62 39.69 32.18
C ASP A 286 30.92 39.69 33.69
N GLY A 287 30.83 40.87 34.33
CA GLY A 287 31.04 41.02 35.77
C GLY A 287 30.09 40.22 36.66
N ASP A 288 28.92 39.84 36.14
CA ASP A 288 27.87 39.06 36.82
C ASP A 288 27.93 37.56 36.46
N LYS A 289 29.00 37.12 35.79
CA LYS A 289 29.23 35.74 35.31
C LYS A 289 28.24 35.27 34.24
N ASN A 290 27.60 36.17 33.50
CA ASN A 290 26.78 35.81 32.34
C ASN A 290 27.64 35.62 31.11
N LEU A 291 27.30 34.61 30.31
CA LEU A 291 28.01 34.30 29.07
C LEU A 291 27.90 35.47 28.06
N THR A 292 29.04 35.92 27.55
CA THR A 292 29.14 36.94 26.47
C THR A 292 29.74 36.36 25.18
N GLY A 293 30.47 35.25 25.28
CA GLY A 293 31.00 34.53 24.12
C GLY A 293 31.83 33.30 24.49
N ILE A 294 32.32 32.60 23.47
CA ILE A 294 33.17 31.41 23.62
C ILE A 294 34.47 31.68 22.87
N GLU A 295 35.60 31.53 23.56
CA GLU A 295 36.92 31.50 22.92
C GLU A 295 37.20 30.08 22.42
N LEU A 296 37.31 29.92 21.11
CA LEU A 296 37.51 28.66 20.41
C LEU A 296 38.96 28.57 19.90
N VAL A 297 39.55 27.39 19.98
CA VAL A 297 40.83 27.06 19.33
C VAL A 297 40.54 26.34 18.01
N CYS A 298 41.22 26.76 16.95
CA CYS A 298 41.20 26.06 15.67
C CYS A 298 41.92 24.71 15.79
N ASN A 299 41.37 23.67 15.16
CA ASN A 299 41.95 22.33 15.22
C ASN A 299 42.40 21.86 13.84
N LYS A 300 43.37 20.96 13.83
CA LYS A 300 43.73 20.12 12.67
C LYS A 300 43.56 18.65 12.99
N LEU A 301 43.27 17.83 11.97
CA LEU A 301 43.23 16.38 12.11
C LEU A 301 44.59 15.78 11.71
N VAL A 302 45.10 14.88 12.54
CA VAL A 302 46.36 14.15 12.31
C VAL A 302 46.08 12.65 12.39
N GLY A 303 46.50 11.89 11.37
CA GLY A 303 46.40 10.42 11.32
C GLY A 303 46.04 9.87 9.94
N ASP A 304 46.45 8.63 9.67
CA ASP A 304 46.46 8.01 8.34
C ASP A 304 45.08 7.49 7.87
N SER A 305 44.15 7.26 8.81
CA SER A 305 42.81 6.75 8.51
C SER A 305 41.72 7.53 9.24
N ILE A 306 40.52 7.61 8.65
CA ILE A 306 39.36 8.35 9.20
C ILE A 306 39.03 7.91 10.63
N GLU A 307 39.28 6.64 10.98
CA GLU A 307 38.98 6.06 12.29
C GLU A 307 40.07 6.36 13.33
N ASN A 308 41.32 6.56 12.90
CA ASN A 308 42.46 6.85 13.77
C ASN A 308 42.84 8.34 13.82
N GLN A 309 42.17 9.19 13.04
CA GLN A 309 42.40 10.63 13.04
C GLN A 309 42.12 11.25 14.42
N LYS A 310 43.15 11.89 14.97
CA LYS A 310 43.09 12.64 16.23
C LYS A 310 43.00 14.13 15.95
N CYS A 311 42.26 14.82 16.81
CA CYS A 311 42.12 16.27 16.81
C CYS A 311 43.28 16.88 17.60
N VAL A 312 44.04 17.79 16.98
CA VAL A 312 45.15 18.51 17.60
C VAL A 312 44.88 20.03 17.50
N PRO A 313 45.02 20.79 18.60
CA PRO A 313 44.82 22.25 18.56
C PRO A 313 45.92 22.95 17.74
N THR A 314 45.59 24.05 17.08
CA THR A 314 46.53 25.01 16.47
C THR A 314 46.71 26.23 17.38
N GLU A 315 47.53 27.19 16.95
CA GLU A 315 47.75 28.45 17.68
C GLU A 315 46.64 29.48 17.42
N ASP A 316 45.79 29.26 16.42
CA ASP A 316 44.75 30.21 16.03
C ASP A 316 43.55 30.17 16.97
N LEU A 317 43.08 31.35 17.36
CA LEU A 317 41.92 31.56 18.23
C LEU A 317 40.79 32.26 17.47
N GLU A 318 39.55 31.82 17.71
CA GLU A 318 38.32 32.43 17.18
C GLU A 318 37.37 32.75 18.34
N ILE A 319 36.92 33.99 18.45
CA ILE A 319 35.94 34.39 19.47
C ILE A 319 34.55 34.38 18.86
N LEU A 320 33.66 33.53 19.37
CA LEU A 320 32.27 33.46 18.97
C LEU A 320 31.39 34.18 19.99
N LYS A 321 30.75 35.29 19.58
CA LYS A 321 29.78 36.00 20.42
C LYS A 321 28.50 35.18 20.54
N CYS A 322 28.15 34.79 21.76
CA CYS A 322 26.89 34.12 22.08
C CYS A 322 26.59 34.29 23.57
N ASN A 323 25.31 34.29 23.92
CA ASN A 323 24.86 34.53 25.29
C ASN A 323 24.15 33.32 25.91
N LEU A 324 24.05 32.24 25.12
CA LEU A 324 23.51 30.95 25.54
C LEU A 324 24.37 29.84 24.94
N ALA A 325 24.86 28.92 25.76
CA ALA A 325 25.66 27.78 25.31
C ALA A 325 25.15 26.46 25.88
N PHE A 326 25.11 25.42 25.04
CA PHE A 326 24.74 24.07 25.42
C PHE A 326 25.92 23.12 25.29
N ARG A 327 26.24 22.40 26.37
CA ARG A 327 27.27 21.35 26.36
C ARG A 327 26.62 20.02 25.97
N SER A 328 26.85 19.56 24.74
CA SER A 328 26.33 18.30 24.19
C SER A 328 27.47 17.33 23.83
N ILE A 329 28.40 17.14 24.77
CA ILE A 329 29.63 16.36 24.58
C ILE A 329 29.54 14.90 25.10
N GLY A 330 28.33 14.44 25.40
CA GLY A 330 28.04 13.10 25.88
C GLY A 330 27.72 13.02 27.37
N TYR A 331 27.39 11.81 27.80
CA TYR A 331 26.94 11.51 29.15
C TYR A 331 27.99 10.72 29.94
N LYS A 332 27.76 10.59 31.24
CA LYS A 332 28.53 9.73 32.15
C LYS A 332 27.54 9.02 33.08
N SER A 333 27.86 7.80 33.47
CA SER A 333 27.05 7.04 34.43
C SER A 333 27.45 7.41 35.86
N ILE A 334 26.47 7.39 36.78
CA ILE A 334 26.69 7.70 38.19
C ILE A 334 27.14 6.44 38.92
N LYS A 335 28.14 6.59 39.80
CA LYS A 335 28.53 5.55 40.75
C LYS A 335 27.54 5.57 41.92
N VAL A 336 26.52 4.73 41.85
CA VAL A 336 25.44 4.64 42.88
C VAL A 336 25.79 3.71 44.04
N ASP A 337 26.81 2.87 43.88
CA ASP A 337 27.27 1.91 44.88
C ASP A 337 28.80 1.80 44.79
N ASP A 338 29.46 1.75 45.95
CA ASP A 338 30.91 1.80 46.01
C ASP A 338 31.62 0.56 45.49
N ASP A 339 30.92 -0.58 45.48
CA ASP A 339 31.43 -1.85 44.98
C ASP A 339 31.54 -1.89 43.45
N LEU A 340 30.90 -0.95 42.73
CA LEU A 340 30.94 -0.88 41.27
C LEU A 340 32.20 -0.16 40.77
N MET A 341 33.02 -0.85 39.97
CA MET A 341 34.19 -0.27 39.31
C MET A 341 33.83 0.36 37.96
N PHE A 342 34.30 1.58 37.73
CA PHE A 342 34.07 2.33 36.49
C PHE A 342 35.38 2.48 35.72
N ASN A 343 35.32 2.40 34.40
CA ASN A 343 36.46 2.71 33.55
C ASN A 343 36.65 4.22 33.35
N SER A 344 37.78 4.59 32.73
CA SER A 344 38.10 5.99 32.37
C SER A 344 37.09 6.64 31.42
N TYR A 345 36.25 5.85 30.74
CA TYR A 345 35.19 6.34 29.84
C TYR A 345 33.85 6.57 30.54
N GLY A 346 33.72 6.23 31.81
CA GLY A 346 32.56 6.56 32.65
C GLY A 346 31.40 5.56 32.60
N TYR A 347 31.69 4.29 32.34
CA TYR A 347 30.72 3.19 32.45
C TYR A 347 31.31 2.02 33.26
N VAL A 348 30.46 1.11 33.73
CA VAL A 348 30.85 0.02 34.64
C VAL A 348 31.75 -0.98 33.91
N GLN A 349 32.88 -1.35 34.51
CA GLN A 349 33.75 -2.40 34.00
C GLN A 349 33.02 -3.74 34.04
N ASN A 350 32.98 -4.43 32.89
CA ASN A 350 32.24 -5.68 32.74
C ASN A 350 32.82 -6.53 31.61
N SER A 351 32.68 -7.84 31.73
CA SER A 351 32.95 -8.81 30.68
C SER A 351 31.65 -9.22 30.00
N LYS A 352 31.39 -8.62 28.84
CA LYS A 352 30.16 -8.83 28.03
C LYS A 352 28.84 -8.53 28.76
N GLY A 353 28.87 -7.82 29.88
CA GLY A 353 27.71 -7.47 30.71
C GLY A 353 27.64 -8.20 32.05
N ARG A 354 28.56 -9.12 32.35
CA ARG A 354 28.78 -9.62 33.71
C ARG A 354 29.80 -8.73 34.41
N ILE A 355 29.56 -8.36 35.66
CA ILE A 355 30.54 -7.58 36.44
C ILE A 355 31.61 -8.54 36.94
N ASP A 356 32.87 -8.23 36.64
CA ASP A 356 34.01 -9.09 37.01
C ASP A 356 34.36 -8.86 38.48
N ASP A 357 34.32 -9.92 39.30
CA ASP A 357 34.64 -9.88 40.74
C ASP A 357 36.16 -9.98 40.98
N LEU A 358 36.93 -9.09 40.36
CA LEU A 358 38.40 -9.13 40.37
C LEU A 358 39.03 -8.92 41.76
N GLU A 359 38.30 -8.31 42.70
CA GLU A 359 38.74 -8.02 44.07
C GLU A 359 38.05 -8.90 45.13
N CYS A 360 37.34 -9.97 44.74
CA CYS A 360 36.59 -10.85 45.65
C CYS A 360 35.59 -10.09 46.54
N LYS A 361 34.91 -9.07 46.00
CA LYS A 361 33.82 -8.30 46.66
C LYS A 361 32.49 -9.07 46.66
N GLY A 362 32.49 -10.29 46.16
CA GLY A 362 31.36 -11.20 46.15
C GLY A 362 30.31 -10.87 45.09
N LEU A 363 30.59 -10.01 44.09
CA LEU A 363 29.64 -9.51 43.09
C LEU A 363 29.12 -10.58 42.08
N ALA A 364 29.21 -11.86 42.43
CA ALA A 364 28.65 -12.96 41.66
C ALA A 364 27.16 -12.73 41.34
N LYS A 365 26.77 -13.00 40.09
CA LYS A 365 25.40 -12.86 39.55
C LYS A 365 24.87 -11.41 39.54
N VAL A 366 25.76 -10.42 39.48
CA VAL A 366 25.42 -9.03 39.13
C VAL A 366 25.78 -8.75 37.68
N TYR A 367 24.86 -8.12 36.96
CA TYR A 367 24.96 -7.85 35.53
C TYR A 367 24.71 -6.38 35.24
N VAL A 368 25.19 -5.92 34.09
CA VAL A 368 25.00 -4.55 33.60
C VAL A 368 24.59 -4.56 32.13
N SER A 369 23.63 -3.72 31.76
CA SER A 369 23.20 -3.57 30.38
C SER A 369 22.84 -2.12 30.01
N GLY A 370 22.84 -1.83 28.71
CA GLY A 370 22.58 -0.51 28.16
C GLY A 370 23.76 0.44 28.40
N TRP A 371 23.48 1.74 28.45
CA TRP A 371 24.51 2.77 28.56
C TRP A 371 25.39 2.65 29.81
N LEU A 372 24.90 1.99 30.86
CA LEU A 372 25.69 1.70 32.05
C LEU A 372 26.83 0.71 31.79
N GLY A 373 26.66 -0.21 30.83
CA GLY A 373 27.64 -1.25 30.49
C GLY A 373 28.42 -1.00 29.20
N THR A 374 27.84 -0.25 28.24
CA THR A 374 28.48 0.03 26.93
C THR A 374 28.96 1.48 26.78
N GLY A 375 28.62 2.34 27.74
CA GLY A 375 28.71 3.79 27.59
C GLY A 375 27.55 4.39 26.78
N PRO A 376 27.37 5.71 26.81
CA PRO A 376 26.22 6.41 26.25
C PRO A 376 26.36 6.66 24.74
N VAL A 377 26.49 5.57 23.98
CA VAL A 377 26.64 5.59 22.53
C VAL A 377 25.62 4.62 21.91
N GLY A 378 24.96 5.07 20.84
CA GLY A 378 24.03 4.25 20.06
C GLY A 378 22.55 4.58 20.31
N VAL A 379 21.73 4.31 19.29
CA VAL A 379 20.27 4.44 19.33
C VAL A 379 19.62 3.28 20.10
N ILE A 380 18.31 3.37 20.38
CA ILE A 380 17.51 2.36 21.12
C ILE A 380 17.78 0.92 20.61
N LEU A 381 17.94 0.73 19.29
CA LEU A 381 18.22 -0.58 18.69
C LEU A 381 19.54 -1.21 19.18
N HIS A 382 20.59 -0.42 19.41
CA HIS A 382 21.86 -0.92 19.96
C HIS A 382 21.69 -1.35 21.42
N THR A 383 20.91 -0.58 22.18
CA THR A 383 20.57 -0.91 23.57
C THR A 383 19.78 -2.22 23.64
N MET A 384 18.84 -2.43 22.72
CA MET A 384 18.09 -3.68 22.60
C MET A 384 19.00 -4.89 22.35
N GLY A 385 19.92 -4.80 21.39
CA GLY A 385 20.87 -5.87 21.07
C GLY A 385 21.75 -6.24 22.27
N ASN A 386 22.28 -5.24 22.98
CA ASN A 386 23.05 -5.45 24.20
C ASN A 386 22.19 -6.09 25.31
N ALA A 387 20.99 -5.58 25.56
CA ALA A 387 20.08 -6.12 26.59
C ALA A 387 19.73 -7.58 26.36
N PHE A 388 19.49 -7.99 25.10
CA PHE A 388 19.24 -9.39 24.77
C PHE A 388 20.46 -10.28 25.01
N GLN A 389 21.67 -9.79 24.70
CA GLN A 389 22.89 -10.52 24.98
C GLN A 389 23.09 -10.73 26.48
N VAL A 390 22.87 -9.68 27.30
CA VAL A 390 23.01 -9.75 28.76
C VAL A 390 21.97 -10.67 29.37
N ALA A 391 20.71 -10.50 28.99
CA ALA A 391 19.61 -11.38 29.40
C ALA A 391 19.86 -12.85 29.05
N LYS A 392 20.45 -13.14 27.89
CA LYS A 392 20.82 -14.52 27.51
C LYS A 392 21.82 -15.13 28.48
N MET A 393 22.83 -14.38 28.93
CA MET A 393 23.79 -14.88 29.92
C MET A 393 23.14 -15.05 31.29
N ILE A 394 22.24 -14.16 31.70
CA ILE A 394 21.46 -14.35 32.93
C ILE A 394 20.67 -15.67 32.86
N CYS A 395 19.99 -15.95 31.75
CA CYS A 395 19.31 -17.23 31.57
C CYS A 395 20.26 -18.43 31.62
N GLU A 396 21.48 -18.33 31.08
CA GLU A 396 22.48 -19.39 31.11
C GLU A 396 23.00 -19.64 32.54
N ASP A 397 23.31 -18.58 33.28
CA ASP A 397 23.80 -18.65 34.66
C ASP A 397 22.73 -19.15 35.63
N LEU A 398 21.47 -18.76 35.42
CA LEU A 398 20.33 -19.30 36.17
C LEU A 398 20.05 -20.78 35.86
N ASN A 399 20.47 -21.31 34.69
CA ASN A 399 20.34 -22.74 34.39
C ASN A 399 21.50 -23.57 34.98
N GLN A 400 22.68 -22.96 35.15
CA GLN A 400 23.89 -23.64 35.64
C GLN A 400 24.04 -23.57 37.16
N GLY A 401 23.39 -22.62 37.83
CA GLY A 401 23.54 -22.41 39.26
C GLY A 401 22.82 -23.45 40.11
N GLU A 402 23.52 -24.00 41.09
CA GLU A 402 22.90 -24.55 42.30
C GLU A 402 22.38 -23.37 43.15
N PHE A 403 21.15 -23.51 43.62
CA PHE A 403 20.37 -22.44 44.26
C PHE A 403 20.15 -22.84 45.72
N ASP A 404 21.16 -22.65 46.57
CA ASP A 404 21.20 -23.23 47.93
C ASP A 404 20.18 -22.65 48.92
N THR A 405 19.58 -21.48 48.65
CA THR A 405 18.68 -20.77 49.60
C THR A 405 17.50 -20.12 48.89
N ASP A 406 16.27 -20.27 49.41
CA ASP A 406 15.09 -19.59 48.85
C ASP A 406 15.12 -18.08 49.14
N LYS A 407 14.71 -17.26 48.17
CA LYS A 407 14.79 -15.80 48.25
C LYS A 407 13.40 -15.19 48.03
N GLY A 408 12.94 -14.31 48.91
CA GLY A 408 11.58 -13.76 48.87
C GLY A 408 11.37 -12.59 47.89
N GLY A 409 12.40 -12.18 47.14
CA GLY A 409 12.28 -11.15 46.10
C GLY A 409 11.85 -9.81 46.68
N PHE A 410 10.90 -9.13 46.02
CA PHE A 410 10.44 -7.81 46.48
C PHE A 410 9.78 -7.82 47.87
N ASN A 411 9.16 -8.92 48.32
CA ASN A 411 8.49 -8.97 49.61
C ASN A 411 9.46 -8.74 50.78
N ASP A 412 10.67 -9.29 50.68
CA ASP A 412 11.72 -9.09 51.69
C ASP A 412 12.38 -7.72 51.53
N VAL A 413 12.54 -7.24 50.29
CA VAL A 413 13.03 -5.87 50.01
C VAL A 413 12.10 -4.81 50.57
N LYS A 414 10.79 -5.02 50.53
CA LYS A 414 9.80 -4.09 51.06
C LYS A 414 9.98 -3.82 52.55
N MET A 415 10.50 -4.79 53.32
CA MET A 415 10.80 -4.61 54.75
C MET A 415 11.95 -3.63 55.00
N HIS A 416 12.80 -3.38 54.00
CA HIS A 416 13.90 -2.42 54.09
C HIS A 416 13.52 -1.01 53.61
N LEU A 417 12.36 -0.84 52.97
CA LEU A 417 11.90 0.45 52.46
C LEU A 417 11.13 1.21 53.55
N ASN A 418 11.79 2.17 54.20
CA ASN A 418 11.15 3.03 55.20
C ASN A 418 10.39 4.20 54.54
N ASN A 419 9.08 4.32 54.78
CA ASN A 419 8.23 5.50 54.52
C ASN A 419 8.10 6.02 53.06
N SER A 420 8.58 5.31 52.04
CA SER A 420 8.41 5.71 50.63
C SER A 420 7.12 5.14 50.03
N VAL A 421 6.30 6.00 49.41
CA VAL A 421 5.15 5.56 48.61
C VAL A 421 5.68 4.82 47.38
N ILE A 422 5.43 3.51 47.33
CA ILE A 422 5.81 2.65 46.21
C ILE A 422 4.72 2.74 45.15
N ILE A 423 5.13 2.92 43.89
CA ILE A 423 4.19 3.03 42.77
C ILE A 423 4.29 1.78 41.92
N ASP A 424 3.25 0.96 41.96
CA ASP A 424 3.15 -0.21 41.12
C ASP A 424 2.71 0.15 39.69
N TRP A 425 2.56 -0.87 38.84
CA TRP A 425 2.15 -0.66 37.44
C TRP A 425 0.77 0.01 37.34
N HIS A 426 -0.16 -0.35 38.23
CA HIS A 426 -1.50 0.22 38.24
C HIS A 426 -1.49 1.70 38.65
N GLY A 427 -0.66 2.07 39.62
CA GLY A 427 -0.41 3.47 39.98
C GLY A 427 0.16 4.28 38.80
N TRP A 428 1.11 3.71 38.04
CA TRP A 428 1.57 4.33 36.81
C TRP A 428 0.45 4.52 35.77
N GLU A 429 -0.43 3.53 35.57
CA GLU A 429 -1.56 3.64 34.64
C GLU A 429 -2.52 4.77 35.02
N LYS A 430 -2.77 4.99 36.32
CA LYS A 430 -3.54 6.16 36.82
C LYS A 430 -2.87 7.48 36.44
N ILE A 431 -1.57 7.61 36.68
CA ILE A 431 -0.79 8.80 36.29
C ILE A 431 -0.86 9.01 34.78
N ASN A 432 -0.65 7.96 33.98
CA ASN A 432 -0.70 8.05 32.52
C ASN A 432 -2.07 8.48 32.00
N LYS A 433 -3.17 7.98 32.58
CA LYS A 433 -4.53 8.41 32.24
C LYS A 433 -4.73 9.90 32.51
N TYR A 434 -4.34 10.37 33.70
CA TYR A 434 -4.43 11.79 34.06
C TYR A 434 -3.64 12.68 33.09
N GLU A 435 -2.42 12.29 32.71
CA GLU A 435 -1.61 13.06 31.74
C GLU A 435 -2.28 13.17 30.36
N ILE A 436 -2.93 12.10 29.89
CA ILE A 436 -3.64 12.09 28.62
C ILE A 436 -4.87 13.01 28.69
N GLU A 437 -5.65 12.94 29.76
CA GLU A 437 -6.83 13.80 29.97
C GLU A 437 -6.46 15.29 30.02
N GLN A 438 -5.36 15.65 30.70
CA GLN A 438 -4.87 17.03 30.71
C GLN A 438 -4.33 17.45 29.33
N GLY A 439 -3.69 16.53 28.60
CA GLY A 439 -3.26 16.77 27.22
C GLY A 439 -4.42 17.11 26.30
N GLN A 440 -5.53 16.36 26.38
CA GLN A 440 -6.74 16.59 25.59
C GLN A 440 -7.33 17.99 25.80
N LYS A 441 -7.35 18.48 27.05
CA LYS A 441 -7.80 19.85 27.37
C LYS A 441 -6.98 20.93 26.67
N CYS A 442 -5.68 20.68 26.46
CA CYS A 442 -4.74 21.60 25.83
C CYS A 442 -4.50 21.29 24.33
N GLY A 443 -5.22 20.33 23.73
CA GLY A 443 -5.04 19.94 22.32
C GLY A 443 -3.74 19.15 22.03
N LYS A 444 -3.14 18.53 23.06
CA LYS A 444 -1.91 17.72 22.99
C LYS A 444 -2.21 16.23 23.14
N ILE A 445 -1.23 15.38 22.80
CA ILE A 445 -1.31 13.92 23.02
C ILE A 445 -1.33 13.59 24.53
N ARG A 446 -0.56 14.32 25.32
CA ARG A 446 -0.49 14.26 26.79
C ARG A 446 0.13 15.54 27.34
N GLU A 447 -0.19 15.89 28.58
CA GLU A 447 0.54 16.91 29.35
C GLU A 447 1.21 16.21 30.55
N LYS A 448 2.55 16.26 30.61
CA LYS A 448 3.32 15.50 31.59
C LYS A 448 3.29 16.15 32.96
N ILE A 449 3.12 15.34 34.02
CA ILE A 449 3.35 15.80 35.39
C ILE A 449 4.86 15.93 35.59
N THR A 450 5.30 17.06 36.14
CA THR A 450 6.73 17.38 36.29
C THR A 450 7.21 17.44 37.74
N SER A 451 6.33 17.20 38.72
CA SER A 451 6.70 17.04 40.14
C SER A 451 6.33 15.65 40.63
N VAL A 452 7.24 15.01 41.37
CA VAL A 452 7.02 13.72 42.02
C VAL A 452 5.88 13.81 43.05
N SER A 453 5.82 14.89 43.84
CA SER A 453 4.72 15.12 44.80
C SER A 453 3.36 15.12 44.09
N LYS A 454 3.27 15.78 42.92
CA LYS A 454 2.03 15.82 42.16
C LYS A 454 1.66 14.48 41.54
N MET A 455 2.65 13.68 41.12
CA MET A 455 2.41 12.31 40.65
C MET A 455 1.81 11.45 41.76
N ILE A 456 2.26 11.62 43.00
CA ILE A 456 1.73 10.91 44.17
C ILE A 456 0.32 11.40 44.53
N GLU A 457 0.05 12.71 44.51
CA GLU A 457 -1.30 13.27 44.75
C GLU A 457 -2.36 12.76 43.77
N VAL A 458 -2.00 12.53 42.50
CA VAL A 458 -2.94 11.99 41.50
C VAL A 458 -3.44 10.60 41.87
N LEU A 459 -2.66 9.83 42.63
CA LEU A 459 -3.05 8.51 43.10
C LEU A 459 -4.15 8.60 44.17
N THR A 460 -4.15 9.64 45.01
CA THR A 460 -5.15 9.84 46.07
C THR A 460 -6.42 10.54 45.56
N MET A 461 -6.29 11.47 44.61
CA MET A 461 -7.43 12.19 43.99
C MET A 461 -8.40 11.27 43.22
N ALA A 462 -7.93 10.10 42.77
CA ALA A 462 -8.76 9.14 42.05
C ALA A 462 -9.64 8.28 42.99
N GLU A 463 -9.33 8.21 44.28
CA GLU A 463 -10.09 7.40 45.24
C GLU A 463 -11.39 8.10 45.71
N GLU A 464 -11.46 9.43 45.66
CA GLU A 464 -12.66 10.21 46.05
C GLU A 464 -13.76 10.22 44.97
N ASN A 465 -13.45 9.89 43.71
CA ASN A 465 -14.41 9.95 42.58
C ASN A 465 -15.01 8.59 42.17
N TRP A 466 -14.84 7.53 42.97
CA TRP A 466 -15.31 6.16 42.66
C TRP A 466 -16.33 5.61 43.67
N THR A 467 -16.93 6.44 44.52
CA THR A 467 -17.87 5.99 45.58
C THR A 467 -19.28 6.58 45.55
N GLU A 468 -19.69 7.33 44.53
CA GLU A 468 -21.10 7.72 44.37
C GLU A 468 -21.57 7.50 42.92
N ASP A 469 -22.79 6.97 42.80
CA ASP A 469 -23.53 6.48 41.62
C ASP A 469 -23.24 5.00 41.25
N GLY A 470 -24.05 4.00 41.61
CA GLY A 470 -25.48 4.01 41.88
C GLY A 470 -26.21 3.05 40.93
N GLU A 471 -26.46 1.83 41.43
CA GLU A 471 -27.53 0.90 41.07
C GLU A 471 -27.49 0.05 39.79
N ALA A 472 -27.48 -1.26 40.06
CA ALA A 472 -27.81 -2.35 39.15
C ALA A 472 -29.34 -2.43 38.94
N GLY A 473 -29.77 -2.39 37.67
CA GLY A 473 -31.08 -2.84 37.23
C GLY A 473 -30.96 -4.19 36.51
N SER A 474 -31.51 -5.23 37.11
CA SER A 474 -31.53 -6.63 36.65
C SER A 474 -32.30 -6.85 35.33
N MET A 475 -31.81 -7.72 34.44
CA MET A 475 -32.65 -8.62 33.63
C MET A 475 -31.97 -9.97 33.41
N ALA A 476 -32.80 -11.00 33.32
CA ALA A 476 -32.55 -12.39 33.64
C ALA A 476 -31.61 -13.16 32.69
N VAL A 477 -30.92 -14.12 33.30
CA VAL A 477 -30.20 -15.25 32.68
C VAL A 477 -31.21 -16.33 32.29
N ASP A 478 -31.20 -16.73 31.02
CA ASP A 478 -31.86 -17.95 30.56
C ASP A 478 -30.87 -18.86 29.82
N ALA A 479 -30.86 -20.12 30.27
CA ALA A 479 -30.35 -21.37 29.69
C ALA A 479 -28.89 -21.46 29.16
N MET A 480 -28.04 -22.17 29.93
CA MET A 480 -26.78 -22.78 29.49
C MET A 480 -27.01 -23.86 28.41
N PRO A 481 -26.11 -24.01 27.41
CA PRO A 481 -25.85 -25.28 26.74
C PRO A 481 -24.82 -26.12 27.54
N PRO A 482 -24.73 -27.45 27.29
CA PRO A 482 -24.18 -28.46 28.21
C PRO A 482 -22.64 -28.40 28.36
N PRO A 483 -22.05 -29.08 29.37
CA PRO A 483 -20.65 -28.90 29.75
C PRO A 483 -19.66 -29.61 28.82
N GLN A 484 -18.64 -28.83 28.41
CA GLN A 484 -17.22 -29.07 28.07
C GLN A 484 -16.73 -30.42 27.50
N PRO A 485 -15.57 -30.35 26.81
CA PRO A 485 -14.47 -31.21 27.26
C PRO A 485 -13.18 -30.42 27.53
N ALA A 486 -12.74 -30.47 28.80
CA ALA A 486 -11.37 -30.44 29.32
C ALA A 486 -10.38 -29.38 28.81
N ASP A 487 -9.95 -28.48 29.71
CA ASP A 487 -8.83 -27.56 29.52
C ASP A 487 -7.54 -28.31 29.08
N ILE A 488 -7.22 -28.19 27.80
CA ILE A 488 -5.94 -28.61 27.23
C ILE A 488 -4.96 -27.43 27.41
N PRO A 489 -3.78 -27.62 28.02
CA PRO A 489 -2.81 -26.53 28.20
C PRO A 489 -2.45 -25.89 26.85
N GLU A 490 -2.64 -24.58 26.75
CA GLU A 490 -2.43 -23.78 25.54
C GLU A 490 -0.97 -23.88 25.04
N ILE A 491 -0.77 -24.45 23.85
CA ILE A 491 0.56 -24.56 23.24
C ILE A 491 0.93 -23.24 22.56
N LYS A 492 1.78 -22.43 23.19
CA LYS A 492 2.30 -21.17 22.64
C LYS A 492 3.56 -21.39 21.81
N LEU A 493 3.59 -20.86 20.59
CA LEU A 493 4.77 -20.92 19.73
C LEU A 493 5.92 -20.10 20.32
N PHE A 494 7.11 -20.70 20.38
CA PHE A 494 8.29 -20.18 21.08
C PHE A 494 8.03 -19.84 22.55
N GLY A 495 6.97 -20.40 23.16
CA GLY A 495 6.52 -20.08 24.52
C GLY A 495 5.92 -18.67 24.66
N ARG A 496 5.70 -17.93 23.57
CA ARG A 496 5.19 -16.54 23.63
C ARG A 496 3.90 -16.30 22.87
N TRP A 497 3.78 -16.82 21.66
CA TRP A 497 2.72 -16.39 20.74
C TRP A 497 1.60 -17.42 20.73
N SER A 498 0.41 -16.99 21.16
CA SER A 498 -0.80 -17.78 21.03
C SER A 498 -1.13 -17.97 19.55
N CYS A 499 -1.60 -19.17 19.24
CA CYS A 499 -2.15 -19.50 17.93
C CYS A 499 -3.70 -19.40 17.90
N TYR A 500 -4.35 -19.15 19.04
CA TYR A 500 -5.80 -19.13 19.18
C TYR A 500 -6.43 -17.89 18.53
N ASP A 501 -5.84 -16.72 18.77
CA ASP A 501 -6.36 -15.44 18.28
C ASP A 501 -6.02 -15.16 16.79
N VAL A 502 -5.40 -16.13 16.10
CA VAL A 502 -4.92 -15.94 14.72
C VAL A 502 -6.05 -16.22 13.74
N GLN A 503 -6.50 -15.16 13.06
CA GLN A 503 -7.56 -15.22 12.07
C GLN A 503 -6.98 -15.34 10.65
N VAL A 504 -7.57 -16.24 9.86
CA VAL A 504 -7.30 -16.38 8.43
C VAL A 504 -8.49 -15.79 7.68
N SER A 505 -8.34 -14.58 7.16
CA SER A 505 -9.42 -13.85 6.47
C SER A 505 -9.79 -14.44 5.10
N ASP A 506 -8.86 -15.14 4.44
CA ASP A 506 -9.10 -15.81 3.16
C ASP A 506 -9.58 -17.25 3.39
N MET A 507 -10.88 -17.49 3.18
CA MET A 507 -11.53 -18.80 3.36
C MET A 507 -10.83 -19.92 2.57
N SER A 508 -10.25 -19.62 1.41
CA SER A 508 -9.59 -20.62 0.56
C SER A 508 -8.26 -21.14 1.12
N LEU A 509 -7.65 -20.39 2.04
CA LEU A 509 -6.33 -20.71 2.62
C LEU A 509 -6.44 -21.31 4.03
N GLN A 510 -7.64 -21.34 4.61
CA GLN A 510 -7.86 -21.75 6.00
C GLN A 510 -7.35 -23.17 6.28
N ASP A 511 -7.56 -24.12 5.36
CA ASP A 511 -7.12 -25.52 5.51
C ASP A 511 -5.62 -25.74 5.24
N TYR A 512 -4.93 -24.74 4.69
CA TYR A 512 -3.53 -24.83 4.25
C TYR A 512 -2.59 -23.96 5.09
N ILE A 513 -3.14 -23.09 5.92
CA ILE A 513 -2.44 -22.32 6.95
C ILE A 513 -2.70 -23.02 8.29
N SER A 514 -1.85 -24.00 8.58
CA SER A 514 -1.93 -24.78 9.81
C SER A 514 -1.45 -23.97 11.02
N VAL A 515 -2.35 -23.16 11.57
CA VAL A 515 -2.14 -22.33 12.77
C VAL A 515 -3.03 -22.74 13.94
N LYS A 516 -4.22 -23.32 13.72
CA LYS A 516 -5.16 -23.71 14.79
C LYS A 516 -4.60 -24.79 15.73
N GLU A 517 -5.19 -24.91 16.92
CA GLU A 517 -4.78 -25.74 18.08
C GLU A 517 -4.06 -27.06 17.77
N LYS A 518 -4.63 -27.90 16.92
CA LYS A 518 -4.08 -29.23 16.56
C LYS A 518 -2.66 -29.19 15.98
N TYR A 519 -2.24 -28.04 15.43
CA TYR A 519 -0.95 -27.82 14.79
C TYR A 519 -0.01 -26.92 15.59
N ALA A 520 -0.46 -26.44 16.76
CA ALA A 520 0.39 -25.67 17.64
C ALA A 520 1.61 -26.50 18.10
N LYS A 521 2.78 -25.86 18.07
CA LYS A 521 4.06 -26.45 18.50
C LYS A 521 4.84 -25.40 19.26
N TYR A 522 5.55 -25.82 20.30
CA TYR A 522 6.47 -24.97 21.05
C TYR A 522 7.64 -24.47 20.20
N LEU A 523 8.18 -25.33 19.34
CA LEU A 523 9.20 -24.98 18.36
C LEU A 523 8.73 -25.38 16.97
N PRO A 524 9.10 -24.65 15.91
CA PRO A 524 8.75 -24.98 14.53
C PRO A 524 9.57 -26.19 14.03
N HIS A 525 9.44 -27.31 14.72
CA HIS A 525 10.11 -28.57 14.46
C HIS A 525 9.19 -29.73 14.83
N SER A 526 8.78 -30.51 13.84
CA SER A 526 7.91 -31.68 13.99
C SER A 526 8.65 -33.01 13.82
N ALA A 527 9.98 -32.99 13.80
CA ALA A 527 10.84 -34.18 13.59
C ALA A 527 10.47 -34.99 12.33
N GLY A 528 10.03 -34.32 11.27
CA GLY A 528 9.72 -34.98 9.99
C GLY A 528 8.39 -35.75 9.96
N ARG A 529 7.56 -35.67 11.01
CA ARG A 529 6.26 -36.37 11.11
C ARG A 529 5.33 -36.17 9.92
N TYR A 530 5.40 -35.00 9.28
CA TYR A 530 4.59 -34.64 8.11
C TYR A 530 5.24 -35.01 6.77
N ALA A 531 6.51 -35.44 6.76
CA ALA A 531 7.26 -35.80 5.54
C ALA A 531 7.02 -37.25 5.09
N HIS A 532 6.74 -38.16 6.02
CA HIS A 532 6.58 -39.60 5.73
C HIS A 532 5.21 -40.00 5.15
N LYS A 533 4.23 -39.10 5.11
CA LYS A 533 2.86 -39.38 4.64
C LYS A 533 2.45 -38.37 3.56
N ARG A 534 1.91 -38.88 2.43
CA ARG A 534 1.45 -38.06 1.30
C ARG A 534 0.45 -36.99 1.77
N PHE A 535 0.54 -35.79 1.19
CA PHE A 535 -0.34 -34.62 1.43
C PHE A 535 -0.33 -33.99 2.84
N ARG A 536 0.38 -34.58 3.82
CA ARG A 536 0.50 -34.01 5.18
C ARG A 536 1.33 -32.73 5.28
N LYS A 537 1.94 -32.27 4.18
CA LYS A 537 2.61 -30.96 4.09
C LYS A 537 1.66 -29.78 4.39
N ALA A 538 0.38 -29.88 4.02
CA ALA A 538 -0.62 -28.84 4.32
C ALA A 538 -0.85 -28.69 5.84
N GLN A 539 -0.77 -29.81 6.57
CA GLN A 539 -0.91 -29.93 8.02
C GLN A 539 0.37 -29.58 8.80
N CYS A 540 1.47 -29.29 8.09
CA CYS A 540 2.71 -28.88 8.72
C CYS A 540 2.57 -27.44 9.23
N PRO A 541 2.91 -27.16 10.50
CA PRO A 541 2.76 -25.83 11.09
C PRO A 541 3.40 -24.74 10.22
N ILE A 542 2.70 -23.62 10.04
CA ILE A 542 3.10 -22.62 9.04
C ILE A 542 4.50 -22.03 9.29
N VAL A 543 4.86 -21.86 10.57
CA VAL A 543 6.18 -21.34 10.97
C VAL A 543 7.28 -22.37 10.73
N GLU A 544 6.99 -23.66 10.85
CA GLU A 544 7.94 -24.70 10.46
C GLU A 544 8.19 -24.68 8.95
N ARG A 545 7.16 -24.42 8.14
CA ARG A 545 7.31 -24.27 6.69
C ARG A 545 8.18 -23.06 6.33
N LEU A 546 7.99 -21.93 7.01
CA LEU A 546 8.85 -20.74 6.86
C LEU A 546 10.30 -21.05 7.24
N THR A 547 10.49 -21.69 8.40
CA THR A 547 11.82 -22.07 8.91
C THR A 547 12.54 -23.01 7.94
N ASN A 548 11.84 -24.02 7.43
CA ASN A 548 12.41 -24.96 6.45
C ASN A 548 12.76 -24.24 5.13
N SER A 549 11.99 -23.24 4.71
CA SER A 549 12.29 -22.48 3.48
C SER A 549 13.49 -21.55 3.62
N LEU A 550 13.73 -20.99 4.81
CA LEU A 550 14.97 -20.24 5.09
C LEU A 550 16.23 -21.10 5.07
N MET A 551 16.08 -22.42 5.29
CA MET A 551 17.18 -23.38 5.13
C MET A 551 17.44 -23.78 3.67
N MET A 552 16.49 -23.56 2.76
CA MET A 552 16.64 -23.93 1.35
C MET A 552 17.54 -22.92 0.63
N HIS A 553 18.57 -23.44 -0.06
CA HIS A 553 19.57 -22.71 -0.85
C HIS A 553 20.43 -21.68 -0.07
N GLY A 554 21.76 -21.83 -0.14
CA GLY A 554 22.74 -20.92 0.49
C GLY A 554 23.46 -21.48 1.73
N ARG A 555 24.15 -20.61 2.49
CA ARG A 555 25.05 -20.96 3.61
C ARG A 555 24.36 -21.61 4.83
N ASN A 556 23.02 -21.53 4.91
CA ASN A 556 22.22 -22.06 6.02
C ASN A 556 21.60 -23.43 5.74
N ASN A 557 21.97 -24.06 4.62
CA ASN A 557 21.49 -25.40 4.27
C ASN A 557 21.83 -26.42 5.36
N GLY A 558 20.85 -27.23 5.76
CA GLY A 558 20.96 -28.21 6.85
C GLY A 558 20.99 -27.65 8.28
N LYS A 559 21.10 -26.33 8.50
CA LYS A 559 21.22 -25.72 9.84
C LYS A 559 19.86 -25.34 10.44
N LYS A 560 19.02 -26.34 10.76
CA LYS A 560 17.65 -26.09 11.26
C LYS A 560 17.60 -25.26 12.54
N LEU A 561 18.46 -25.54 13.52
CA LEU A 561 18.55 -24.75 14.76
C LEU A 561 18.86 -23.28 14.49
N MET A 562 19.74 -22.99 13.54
CA MET A 562 20.07 -21.61 13.17
C MET A 562 18.89 -20.91 12.48
N ALA A 563 18.20 -21.58 11.57
CA ALA A 563 17.00 -21.03 10.93
C ALA A 563 15.86 -20.79 11.95
N VAL A 564 15.65 -21.72 12.89
CA VAL A 564 14.68 -21.56 13.99
C VAL A 564 15.01 -20.31 14.82
N ARG A 565 16.29 -20.06 15.12
CA ARG A 565 16.74 -18.83 15.82
C ARG A 565 16.49 -17.58 14.99
N ILE A 566 16.78 -17.60 13.69
CA ILE A 566 16.52 -16.47 12.79
C ILE A 566 15.02 -16.13 12.77
N VAL A 567 14.14 -17.12 12.61
CA VAL A 567 12.67 -16.91 12.62
C VAL A 567 12.20 -16.40 13.98
N LYS A 568 12.75 -16.94 15.07
CA LYS A 568 12.45 -16.48 16.42
C LYS A 568 12.80 -15.01 16.62
N HIS A 569 13.98 -14.59 16.15
CA HIS A 569 14.41 -13.19 16.19
C HIS A 569 13.62 -12.29 15.23
N ALA A 570 13.28 -12.76 14.04
CA ALA A 570 12.43 -12.00 13.12
C ALA A 570 11.03 -11.76 13.72
N PHE A 571 10.43 -12.78 14.35
CA PHE A 571 9.13 -12.65 15.01
C PHE A 571 9.19 -11.76 16.25
N GLU A 572 10.33 -11.73 16.95
CA GLU A 572 10.60 -10.72 17.97
C GLU A 572 10.56 -9.33 17.34
N ILE A 573 11.35 -9.08 16.29
CA ILE A 573 11.42 -7.77 15.63
C ILE A 573 10.05 -7.35 15.09
N ILE A 574 9.26 -8.25 14.50
CA ILE A 574 7.91 -7.95 14.00
C ILE A 574 7.01 -7.49 15.14
N HIS A 575 6.93 -8.27 16.21
CA HIS A 575 6.16 -7.88 17.39
C HIS A 575 6.67 -6.56 17.99
N LEU A 576 8.00 -6.37 17.96
CA LEU A 576 8.69 -5.16 18.40
C LEU A 576 8.52 -3.95 17.47
N LEU A 577 7.91 -4.08 16.30
CA LEU A 577 7.68 -2.95 15.39
C LEU A 577 6.20 -2.69 15.14
N THR A 578 5.36 -3.72 15.10
CA THR A 578 3.93 -3.60 14.81
C THR A 578 3.06 -3.66 16.06
N GLY A 579 3.56 -4.25 17.16
CA GLY A 579 2.75 -4.52 18.35
C GLY A 579 1.68 -5.60 18.16
N GLU A 580 1.56 -6.18 16.98
CA GLU A 580 0.61 -7.25 16.64
C GLU A 580 1.20 -8.64 16.93
N ASN A 581 0.35 -9.67 16.97
CA ASN A 581 0.84 -11.05 17.03
C ASN A 581 1.64 -11.35 15.75
N PRO A 582 2.93 -11.71 15.82
CA PRO A 582 3.74 -11.94 14.63
C PRO A 582 3.26 -13.14 13.81
N LEU A 583 2.48 -14.05 14.42
CA LEU A 583 1.77 -15.08 13.68
C LEU A 583 0.67 -14.50 12.80
N GLN A 584 -0.10 -13.54 13.31
CA GLN A 584 -1.09 -12.83 12.51
C GLN A 584 -0.42 -12.06 11.37
N VAL A 585 0.69 -11.36 11.65
CA VAL A 585 1.44 -10.65 10.60
C VAL A 585 1.99 -11.62 9.55
N LEU A 586 2.52 -12.79 9.95
CA LEU A 586 2.94 -13.83 9.02
C LEU A 586 1.76 -14.34 8.19
N VAL A 587 0.62 -14.62 8.80
CA VAL A 587 -0.59 -15.12 8.12
C VAL A 587 -1.08 -14.08 7.11
N THR A 588 -1.21 -12.82 7.52
CA THR A 588 -1.60 -11.71 6.64
C THR A 588 -0.59 -11.51 5.51
N ALA A 589 0.71 -11.58 5.79
CA ALA A 589 1.76 -11.51 4.77
C ALA A 589 1.64 -12.66 3.75
N ILE A 590 1.41 -13.89 4.21
CA ILE A 590 1.21 -15.05 3.33
C ILE A 590 -0.04 -14.89 2.47
N ILE A 591 -1.15 -14.42 3.05
CA ILE A 591 -2.40 -14.13 2.31
C ILE A 591 -2.15 -13.10 1.21
N ASN A 592 -1.44 -12.02 1.55
CA ASN A 592 -1.19 -10.92 0.63
C ASN A 592 -0.14 -11.25 -0.44
N SER A 593 0.88 -12.07 -0.13
CA SER A 593 1.99 -12.41 -1.03
C SER A 593 1.78 -13.67 -1.87
N GLY A 594 0.76 -14.48 -1.60
CA GLY A 594 0.47 -15.69 -2.39
C GLY A 594 -0.18 -15.36 -3.73
N PRO A 595 0.47 -15.62 -4.88
CA PRO A 595 -0.12 -15.35 -6.19
C PRO A 595 -1.32 -16.27 -6.40
N ARG A 596 -2.47 -15.72 -6.79
CA ARG A 596 -3.68 -16.50 -7.09
C ARG A 596 -3.56 -17.25 -8.41
N GLU A 597 -2.79 -16.70 -9.34
CA GLU A 597 -2.59 -17.19 -10.70
C GLU A 597 -1.07 -17.25 -10.99
N ASP A 598 -0.61 -18.31 -11.66
CA ASP A 598 0.82 -18.51 -12.04
C ASP A 598 0.90 -19.23 -13.39
N SER A 599 1.96 -19.04 -14.17
CA SER A 599 2.08 -19.60 -15.52
C SER A 599 2.97 -20.84 -15.67
N THR A 600 2.42 -21.90 -16.27
CA THR A 600 3.07 -23.21 -16.48
C THR A 600 3.34 -23.47 -17.95
N ARG A 601 4.54 -23.97 -18.31
CA ARG A 601 4.85 -24.36 -19.71
C ARG A 601 4.15 -25.67 -20.08
N ILE A 602 3.35 -25.68 -21.15
CA ILE A 602 2.64 -26.83 -21.70
C ILE A 602 3.09 -27.03 -23.16
N GLY A 603 3.46 -28.26 -23.53
CA GLY A 603 3.86 -28.62 -24.90
C GLY A 603 4.45 -30.03 -25.01
N ARG A 604 4.44 -30.60 -26.22
CA ARG A 604 5.18 -31.82 -26.60
C ARG A 604 5.96 -31.53 -27.88
N ALA A 605 7.14 -32.16 -28.01
CA ALA A 605 7.92 -32.19 -29.25
C ALA A 605 8.22 -30.81 -29.90
N GLY A 606 8.85 -29.90 -29.14
CA GLY A 606 9.47 -28.69 -29.69
C GLY A 606 8.64 -27.40 -29.66
N THR A 607 7.31 -27.47 -29.51
CA THR A 607 6.47 -26.26 -29.31
C THR A 607 6.04 -26.15 -27.85
N VAL A 608 6.54 -25.15 -27.13
CA VAL A 608 6.25 -24.91 -25.69
C VAL A 608 5.49 -23.59 -25.52
N ARG A 609 4.23 -23.63 -25.05
CA ARG A 609 3.43 -22.43 -24.71
C ARG A 609 3.32 -22.26 -23.20
N ARG A 610 3.16 -21.04 -22.67
CA ARG A 610 2.96 -20.79 -21.23
C ARG A 610 1.48 -20.64 -20.91
N GLN A 611 1.07 -21.30 -19.84
CA GLN A 611 -0.30 -21.44 -19.36
C GLN A 611 -0.43 -21.07 -17.86
N ALA A 612 -0.65 -19.80 -17.44
CA ALA A 612 -1.58 -19.41 -16.35
C ALA A 612 -2.59 -20.50 -15.98
N VAL A 613 -2.43 -20.91 -14.76
CA VAL A 613 -3.23 -21.89 -14.08
C VAL A 613 -3.52 -21.30 -12.71
N ASP A 614 -4.70 -21.57 -12.21
CA ASP A 614 -5.01 -21.26 -10.83
C ASP A 614 -3.99 -21.95 -9.93
N VAL A 615 -3.43 -21.17 -9.02
CA VAL A 615 -2.49 -21.69 -8.06
C VAL A 615 -3.31 -22.34 -6.97
N SER A 616 -3.18 -23.67 -6.83
CA SER A 616 -3.84 -24.39 -5.75
C SER A 616 -3.48 -23.74 -4.40
N PRO A 617 -4.41 -23.66 -3.43
CA PRO A 617 -4.17 -23.01 -2.13
C PRO A 617 -2.86 -23.45 -1.44
N LEU A 618 -2.51 -24.74 -1.50
CA LEU A 618 -1.25 -25.25 -0.98
C LEU A 618 -0.03 -24.66 -1.70
N ARG A 619 -0.09 -24.52 -3.02
CA ARG A 619 0.96 -23.90 -3.84
C ARG A 619 1.05 -22.40 -3.57
N ARG A 620 -0.07 -21.69 -3.39
CA ARG A 620 -0.13 -20.27 -3.03
C ARG A 620 0.67 -20.00 -1.76
N VAL A 621 0.39 -20.77 -0.71
CA VAL A 621 1.09 -20.65 0.58
C VAL A 621 2.58 -21.00 0.44
N ASN A 622 2.93 -22.04 -0.33
CA ASN A 622 4.34 -22.41 -0.53
C ASN A 622 5.13 -21.35 -1.31
N GLN A 623 4.54 -20.78 -2.37
CA GLN A 623 5.15 -19.72 -3.17
C GLN A 623 5.30 -18.43 -2.37
N ALA A 624 4.28 -18.04 -1.60
CA ALA A 624 4.35 -16.90 -0.70
C ALA A 624 5.54 -17.01 0.25
N ILE A 625 5.66 -18.14 0.97
CA ILE A 625 6.76 -18.40 1.91
C ILE A 625 8.11 -18.34 1.20
N TRP A 626 8.22 -18.93 0.00
CA TRP A 626 9.46 -18.95 -0.77
C TRP A 626 9.89 -17.55 -1.24
N LEU A 627 8.94 -16.74 -1.72
CA LEU A 627 9.19 -15.37 -2.16
C LEU A 627 9.60 -14.47 -0.99
N LEU A 628 8.90 -14.58 0.15
CA LEU A 628 9.24 -13.85 1.38
C LEU A 628 10.66 -14.19 1.86
N CYS A 629 11.03 -15.48 1.85
CA CYS A 629 12.37 -15.91 2.25
C CYS A 629 13.44 -15.46 1.25
N THR A 630 13.13 -15.46 -0.04
CA THR A 630 14.08 -15.06 -1.10
C THR A 630 14.33 -13.56 -1.07
N GLY A 631 13.28 -12.75 -0.96
CA GLY A 631 13.39 -11.30 -0.78
C GLY A 631 14.21 -10.93 0.46
N ALA A 632 13.97 -11.62 1.58
CA ALA A 632 14.76 -11.41 2.80
C ALA A 632 16.24 -11.82 2.64
N ARG A 633 16.54 -12.91 1.93
CA ARG A 633 17.93 -13.34 1.64
C ARG A 633 18.64 -12.35 0.72
N GLU A 634 18.00 -11.88 -0.34
CA GLU A 634 18.56 -10.89 -1.27
C GLU A 634 18.80 -9.55 -0.58
N ALA A 635 17.84 -9.09 0.23
CA ALA A 635 17.98 -7.86 1.01
C ALA A 635 19.08 -7.93 2.07
N ALA A 636 19.37 -9.12 2.62
CA ALA A 636 20.44 -9.33 3.59
C ALA A 636 21.83 -9.47 2.95
N PHE A 637 21.92 -9.74 1.64
CA PHE A 637 23.21 -9.96 0.98
C PHE A 637 24.02 -8.66 0.90
N ARG A 638 25.24 -8.66 1.49
CA ARG A 638 26.12 -7.47 1.61
C ARG A 638 25.44 -6.25 2.24
N ASN A 639 24.48 -6.49 3.14
CA ASN A 639 23.78 -5.46 3.90
C ASN A 639 24.20 -5.47 5.37
N ILE A 640 24.11 -4.32 6.03
CA ILE A 640 24.41 -4.15 7.46
C ILE A 640 23.30 -4.76 8.32
N LYS A 641 22.06 -4.76 7.80
CA LYS A 641 20.91 -5.40 8.46
C LYS A 641 21.11 -6.91 8.53
N THR A 642 20.81 -7.47 9.69
CA THR A 642 20.85 -8.92 9.90
C THR A 642 19.75 -9.61 9.08
N ILE A 643 19.94 -10.90 8.79
CA ILE A 643 18.91 -11.71 8.10
C ILE A 643 17.58 -11.71 8.86
N ALA A 644 17.59 -11.63 10.19
CA ALA A 644 16.37 -11.57 10.99
C ALA A 644 15.62 -10.24 10.80
N GLU A 645 16.34 -9.11 10.73
CA GLU A 645 15.76 -7.80 10.44
C GLU A 645 15.21 -7.74 9.01
N CYS A 646 15.92 -8.30 8.03
CA CYS A 646 15.43 -8.37 6.66
C CYS A 646 14.18 -9.25 6.54
N VAL A 647 14.10 -10.38 7.25
CA VAL A 647 12.89 -11.21 7.29
C VAL A 647 11.74 -10.45 7.95
N ALA A 648 11.99 -9.69 9.01
CA ALA A 648 10.97 -8.90 9.69
C ALA A 648 10.44 -7.76 8.82
N ASP A 649 11.31 -6.96 8.20
CA ASP A 649 10.94 -5.88 7.28
C ASP A 649 10.11 -6.41 6.10
N GLU A 650 10.53 -7.53 5.51
CA GLU A 650 9.83 -8.16 4.39
C GLU A 650 8.42 -8.64 4.78
N LEU A 651 8.28 -9.28 5.94
CA LEU A 651 6.98 -9.74 6.45
C LEU A 651 6.04 -8.58 6.79
N ILE A 652 6.54 -7.50 7.41
CA ILE A 652 5.72 -6.32 7.74
C ILE A 652 5.24 -5.61 6.47
N ASN A 653 6.14 -5.38 5.52
CA ASN A 653 5.79 -4.70 4.27
C ASN A 653 4.81 -5.53 3.43
N ALA A 654 4.97 -6.86 3.40
CA ALA A 654 4.05 -7.78 2.76
C ALA A 654 2.67 -7.79 3.43
N ALA A 655 2.62 -7.81 4.77
CA ALA A 655 1.35 -7.74 5.51
C ALA A 655 0.58 -6.43 5.25
N LYS A 656 1.28 -5.31 5.02
CA LYS A 656 0.67 -4.03 4.64
C LYS A 656 0.30 -3.91 3.16
N GLY A 657 0.64 -4.90 2.33
CA GLY A 657 0.44 -4.83 0.88
C GLY A 657 1.31 -3.77 0.18
N SER A 658 2.43 -3.39 0.78
CA SER A 658 3.31 -2.35 0.23
C SER A 658 4.15 -2.89 -0.92
N SER A 659 4.28 -2.10 -1.99
CA SER A 659 5.20 -2.38 -3.11
C SER A 659 6.69 -2.34 -2.69
N ASN A 660 7.00 -1.94 -1.45
CA ASN A 660 8.36 -2.07 -0.91
C ASN A 660 8.76 -3.51 -0.61
N SER A 661 7.80 -4.44 -0.44
CA SER A 661 8.07 -5.88 -0.30
C SER A 661 8.46 -6.50 -1.63
N TYR A 662 9.51 -7.32 -1.62
CA TYR A 662 9.90 -8.14 -2.76
C TYR A 662 8.83 -9.16 -3.12
N ALA A 663 8.24 -9.83 -2.12
CA ALA A 663 7.23 -10.84 -2.33
C ALA A 663 5.95 -10.27 -2.97
N ILE A 664 5.53 -9.06 -2.59
CA ILE A 664 4.41 -8.37 -3.23
C ILE A 664 4.75 -8.00 -4.67
N LYS A 665 5.92 -7.39 -4.92
CA LYS A 665 6.38 -7.08 -6.29
C LYS A 665 6.42 -8.31 -7.19
N LYS A 666 6.96 -9.42 -6.70
CA LYS A 666 7.05 -10.67 -7.46
C LYS A 666 5.72 -11.36 -7.63
N LYS A 667 4.83 -11.30 -6.64
CA LYS A 667 3.46 -11.75 -6.78
C LYS A 667 2.75 -10.93 -7.86
N ASP A 668 2.81 -9.61 -7.80
CA ASP A 668 2.17 -8.74 -8.78
C ASP A 668 2.76 -8.95 -10.19
N GLU A 669 4.07 -9.20 -10.29
CA GLU A 669 4.71 -9.59 -11.55
C GLU A 669 4.22 -10.95 -12.05
N LEU A 670 4.15 -11.97 -11.18
CA LEU A 670 3.67 -13.31 -11.52
C LEU A 670 2.20 -13.29 -11.88
N GLU A 671 1.35 -12.55 -11.16
CA GLU A 671 -0.05 -12.36 -11.47
C GLU A 671 -0.24 -11.46 -12.69
N ARG A 672 0.65 -10.51 -12.97
CA ARG A 672 0.61 -9.73 -14.22
C ARG A 672 1.01 -10.58 -15.41
N VAL A 673 2.05 -11.41 -15.27
CA VAL A 673 2.47 -12.39 -16.27
C VAL A 673 1.43 -13.49 -16.40
N ALA A 674 0.80 -13.93 -15.32
CA ALA A 674 -0.28 -14.90 -15.33
C ALA A 674 -1.60 -14.28 -15.77
N LYS A 675 -1.82 -12.96 -15.68
CA LYS A 675 -2.95 -12.24 -16.29
C LYS A 675 -2.73 -12.06 -17.78
N SER A 676 -1.53 -11.61 -18.16
CA SER A 676 -1.06 -11.61 -19.55
C SER A 676 -1.14 -13.00 -20.14
N ASN A 677 -0.79 -14.00 -19.35
CA ASN A 677 -0.92 -15.38 -19.74
C ASN A 677 -2.35 -15.89 -19.62
N HIS A 678 -3.21 -15.48 -18.69
CA HIS A 678 -4.64 -15.86 -18.63
C HIS A 678 -5.30 -15.50 -19.95
N ARG A 679 -4.90 -14.34 -20.46
CA ARG A 679 -5.24 -13.87 -21.79
C ARG A 679 -4.32 -14.40 -22.92
N GLN A 680 -3.37 -15.31 -22.62
CA GLN A 680 -2.59 -16.24 -23.49
C GLN A 680 -3.14 -17.69 -23.48
N ILE A 681 -4.16 -18.00 -22.65
CA ILE A 681 -4.44 -19.39 -22.15
C ILE A 681 -5.86 -19.83 -22.25
N PHE A 682 -6.73 -18.94 -21.82
CA PHE A 682 -8.08 -19.00 -22.30
C PHE A 682 -8.18 -18.28 -23.63
N LEU A 683 -7.09 -17.67 -24.11
CA LEU A 683 -7.06 -16.94 -25.35
C LEU A 683 -5.72 -17.18 -26.04
N LYS A 684 -5.72 -18.03 -27.05
CA LYS A 684 -4.54 -18.22 -27.90
C LYS A 684 -4.15 -16.83 -28.47
N MET A 685 -2.88 -16.56 -28.72
CA MET A 685 -2.43 -15.16 -28.86
C MET A 685 -2.37 -14.63 -30.29
N ILE A 686 -2.53 -13.32 -30.46
CA ILE A 686 -2.22 -12.64 -31.72
C ILE A 686 -0.68 -12.69 -31.91
N HIS A 687 -0.23 -13.31 -32.99
CA HIS A 687 1.19 -13.36 -33.35
C HIS A 687 1.58 -12.13 -34.17
N SER A 688 0.70 -11.77 -35.10
CA SER A 688 0.88 -10.65 -36.02
C SER A 688 -0.44 -9.98 -36.32
N LEU A 689 -0.36 -8.69 -36.66
CA LEU A 689 -1.45 -7.90 -37.20
C LEU A 689 -1.01 -7.37 -38.55
N PHE A 690 -1.79 -7.64 -39.60
CA PHE A 690 -1.63 -7.07 -40.92
C PHE A 690 -2.78 -6.10 -41.19
N ILE A 691 -2.46 -4.93 -41.74
CA ILE A 691 -3.47 -3.98 -42.21
C ILE A 691 -3.41 -3.97 -43.74
N ILE A 692 -4.53 -4.31 -44.35
CA ILE A 692 -4.68 -4.53 -45.79
C ILE A 692 -5.60 -3.46 -46.36
N ASN A 693 -5.21 -2.86 -47.49
CA ASN A 693 -6.06 -1.92 -48.21
C ASN A 693 -7.12 -2.65 -49.07
N PRO A 694 -8.09 -1.93 -49.66
CA PRO A 694 -9.08 -2.54 -50.55
C PRO A 694 -8.50 -3.23 -51.80
N ALA A 695 -7.30 -2.82 -52.24
CA ALA A 695 -6.61 -3.42 -53.38
C ALA A 695 -5.94 -4.76 -53.05
N GLY A 696 -5.86 -5.12 -51.76
CA GLY A 696 -5.24 -6.36 -51.28
C GLY A 696 -3.78 -6.21 -50.85
N ASP A 697 -3.22 -4.99 -50.84
CA ASP A 697 -1.85 -4.73 -50.41
C ASP A 697 -1.76 -4.60 -48.88
N VAL A 698 -0.82 -5.35 -48.30
CA VAL A 698 -0.41 -5.21 -46.90
C VAL A 698 0.50 -3.99 -46.77
N PHE A 699 0.01 -2.89 -46.21
CA PHE A 699 0.80 -1.66 -46.04
C PHE A 699 1.35 -1.46 -44.62
N LEU A 700 0.79 -2.15 -43.61
CA LEU A 700 1.33 -2.18 -42.25
C LEU A 700 1.31 -3.61 -41.72
N GLU A 701 2.42 -4.04 -41.12
CA GLU A 701 2.49 -5.31 -40.38
C GLU A 701 3.19 -5.11 -39.04
N LYS A 702 2.64 -5.69 -37.98
CA LYS A 702 3.26 -5.69 -36.66
C LYS A 702 3.35 -7.12 -36.15
N HIS A 703 4.53 -7.50 -35.68
CA HIS A 703 4.80 -8.81 -35.11
C HIS A 703 5.17 -8.68 -33.64
N TRP A 704 4.52 -9.44 -32.76
CA TRP A 704 4.83 -9.41 -31.31
C TRP A 704 5.53 -10.67 -30.80
N ARG A 705 5.50 -11.78 -31.55
CA ARG A 705 6.07 -13.06 -31.11
C ARG A 705 7.01 -13.69 -32.12
N SER A 706 6.47 -14.04 -33.29
CA SER A 706 7.24 -14.63 -34.38
C SER A 706 6.88 -13.89 -35.65
N VAL A 707 7.88 -13.61 -36.48
CA VAL A 707 7.66 -13.07 -37.82
C VAL A 707 6.78 -14.06 -38.60
N ILE A 708 5.65 -13.57 -39.11
CA ILE A 708 4.72 -14.33 -39.95
C ILE A 708 4.90 -13.84 -41.38
N PRO A 709 5.13 -14.71 -42.37
CA PRO A 709 5.26 -14.30 -43.75
C PRO A 709 3.94 -13.74 -44.28
N ARG A 710 4.02 -12.71 -45.13
CA ARG A 710 2.85 -12.05 -45.75
C ARG A 710 1.97 -13.00 -46.57
N SER A 711 2.53 -14.08 -47.10
CA SER A 711 1.79 -15.11 -47.85
C SER A 711 0.66 -15.77 -47.06
N VAL A 712 0.65 -15.65 -45.72
CA VAL A 712 -0.50 -16.09 -44.93
C VAL A 712 -1.75 -15.26 -45.23
N CYS A 713 -1.60 -14.00 -45.64
CA CYS A 713 -2.73 -13.13 -46.02
C CYS A 713 -3.39 -13.57 -47.33
N ASP A 714 -2.74 -14.40 -48.16
CA ASP A 714 -3.30 -14.87 -49.44
C ASP A 714 -4.62 -15.64 -49.23
N TYR A 715 -4.74 -16.37 -48.11
CA TYR A 715 -5.99 -17.05 -47.72
C TYR A 715 -7.14 -16.07 -47.45
N TYR A 716 -6.84 -14.91 -46.85
CA TYR A 716 -7.83 -13.85 -46.66
C TYR A 716 -8.19 -13.20 -47.99
N LEU A 717 -7.19 -12.91 -48.85
CA LEU A 717 -7.41 -12.32 -50.17
C LEU A 717 -8.20 -13.26 -51.11
N GLU A 718 -8.02 -14.58 -50.98
CA GLU A 718 -8.82 -15.57 -51.70
C GLU A 718 -10.28 -15.58 -51.22
N ALA A 719 -10.52 -15.56 -49.91
CA ALA A 719 -11.87 -15.45 -49.35
C ALA A 719 -12.55 -14.12 -49.73
N GLN A 720 -11.79 -13.02 -49.74
CA GLN A 720 -12.26 -11.71 -50.18
C GLN A 720 -12.62 -11.69 -51.67
N ARG A 721 -11.86 -12.39 -52.53
CA ARG A 721 -12.20 -12.55 -53.95
C ARG A 721 -13.45 -13.41 -54.16
N ALA A 722 -13.67 -14.41 -53.31
CA ALA A 722 -14.85 -15.27 -53.39
C ALA A 722 -16.14 -14.59 -52.90
N SER A 723 -16.07 -13.76 -51.85
CA SER A 723 -17.22 -13.08 -51.26
C SER A 723 -16.83 -11.70 -50.71
N PRO A 724 -16.79 -10.66 -51.56
CA PRO A 724 -16.25 -9.34 -51.20
C PRO A 724 -16.96 -8.63 -50.04
N ASN A 725 -18.26 -8.91 -49.83
CA ASN A 725 -19.10 -8.25 -48.83
C ASN A 725 -19.37 -9.11 -47.59
N ASP A 726 -18.93 -10.37 -47.58
CA ASP A 726 -19.23 -11.32 -46.49
C ASP A 726 -18.05 -12.26 -46.28
N VAL A 727 -16.87 -11.66 -46.07
CA VAL A 727 -15.66 -12.44 -45.77
C VAL A 727 -15.83 -13.06 -44.38
N PRO A 728 -15.65 -14.38 -44.24
CA PRO A 728 -15.70 -15.02 -42.94
C PRO A 728 -14.70 -14.35 -41.97
N PRO A 729 -15.14 -13.91 -40.77
CA PRO A 729 -14.28 -13.20 -39.83
C PRO A 729 -13.19 -14.09 -39.24
N VAL A 730 -13.27 -15.41 -39.47
CA VAL A 730 -12.29 -16.40 -39.05
C VAL A 730 -12.01 -17.33 -40.23
N ILE A 731 -10.77 -17.33 -40.70
CA ILE A 731 -10.30 -18.19 -41.80
C ILE A 731 -9.22 -19.12 -41.24
N ALA A 732 -9.42 -20.42 -41.39
CA ALA A 732 -8.44 -21.43 -41.01
C ALA A 732 -7.49 -21.72 -42.18
N ALA A 733 -6.20 -21.44 -41.98
CA ALA A 733 -5.11 -21.83 -42.87
C ALA A 733 -4.33 -23.02 -42.26
N PRO A 734 -3.50 -23.75 -43.04
CA PRO A 734 -2.89 -25.01 -42.60
C PRO A 734 -2.12 -24.94 -41.26
N HIS A 735 -1.51 -23.81 -40.95
CA HIS A 735 -0.73 -23.59 -39.72
C HIS A 735 -1.10 -22.29 -38.98
N HIS A 736 -2.16 -21.61 -39.43
CA HIS A 736 -2.53 -20.28 -38.93
C HIS A 736 -4.05 -20.10 -38.93
N TYR A 737 -4.55 -19.29 -38.00
CA TYR A 737 -5.90 -18.78 -37.98
C TYR A 737 -5.83 -17.29 -38.25
N LEU A 738 -6.53 -16.84 -39.28
CA LEU A 738 -6.69 -15.43 -39.60
C LEU A 738 -8.03 -14.99 -39.02
N ILE A 739 -8.00 -13.96 -38.19
CA ILE A 739 -9.19 -13.34 -37.62
C ILE A 739 -9.21 -11.90 -38.10
N SER A 740 -10.26 -11.53 -38.82
CA SER A 740 -10.33 -10.26 -39.52
C SER A 740 -11.57 -9.46 -39.15
N ILE A 741 -11.40 -8.13 -39.17
CA ILE A 741 -12.51 -7.19 -39.24
C ILE A 741 -12.26 -6.22 -40.38
N GLN A 742 -13.34 -5.71 -40.97
CA GLN A 742 -13.27 -4.70 -42.02
C GLN A 742 -13.99 -3.43 -41.54
N ARG A 743 -13.25 -2.33 -41.44
CA ARG A 743 -13.78 -1.04 -40.92
C ARG A 743 -12.97 0.12 -41.48
N GLY A 744 -13.62 1.22 -41.85
CA GLY A 744 -12.93 2.39 -42.40
C GLY A 744 -12.24 2.16 -43.76
N GLY A 745 -12.73 1.19 -44.55
CA GLY A 745 -12.11 0.83 -45.83
C GLY A 745 -10.79 0.06 -45.72
N VAL A 746 -10.38 -0.33 -44.51
CA VAL A 746 -9.19 -1.18 -44.29
C VAL A 746 -9.61 -2.49 -43.63
N ALA A 747 -8.87 -3.56 -43.92
CA ALA A 747 -9.03 -4.85 -43.26
C ALA A 747 -7.90 -5.03 -42.24
N LEU A 748 -8.26 -5.23 -40.97
CA LEU A 748 -7.33 -5.60 -39.91
C LEU A 748 -7.36 -7.12 -39.79
N VAL A 749 -6.25 -7.76 -40.11
CA VAL A 749 -6.11 -9.23 -40.11
C VAL A 749 -5.12 -9.63 -39.02
N ALA A 750 -5.66 -10.10 -37.89
CA ALA A 750 -4.88 -10.70 -36.83
C ALA A 750 -4.59 -12.16 -37.15
N VAL A 751 -3.34 -12.57 -37.06
CA VAL A 751 -2.91 -13.94 -37.33
C VAL A 751 -2.47 -14.62 -36.04
N SER A 752 -2.95 -15.83 -35.81
CA SER A 752 -2.50 -16.70 -34.72
C SER A 752 -2.09 -18.08 -35.21
N LYS A 753 -1.00 -18.63 -34.67
CA LYS A 753 -0.63 -20.05 -34.87
C LYS A 753 -1.45 -21.03 -34.04
N GLN A 754 -2.32 -20.52 -33.17
CA GLN A 754 -3.12 -21.32 -32.25
C GLN A 754 -4.55 -20.75 -32.23
N GLU A 755 -5.57 -21.60 -32.26
CA GLU A 755 -7.01 -21.29 -32.42
C GLU A 755 -7.67 -20.29 -31.42
N VAL A 756 -7.37 -18.99 -31.43
CA VAL A 756 -7.89 -18.03 -30.41
C VAL A 756 -9.41 -17.99 -30.37
N PRO A 757 -10.07 -17.86 -29.20
CA PRO A 757 -11.48 -17.47 -29.14
C PRO A 757 -11.70 -16.21 -29.98
N PRO A 758 -12.39 -16.34 -31.12
CA PRO A 758 -12.35 -15.30 -32.14
C PRO A 758 -12.92 -13.97 -31.65
N LEU A 759 -13.95 -14.04 -30.81
CA LEU A 759 -14.62 -12.86 -30.24
C LEU A 759 -13.67 -11.95 -29.45
N PHE A 760 -12.67 -12.51 -28.77
CA PHE A 760 -11.68 -11.70 -28.05
C PHE A 760 -10.77 -10.92 -29.00
N VAL A 761 -10.33 -11.57 -30.08
CA VAL A 761 -9.48 -10.93 -31.09
C VAL A 761 -10.28 -9.91 -31.86
N ILE A 762 -11.52 -10.24 -32.23
CA ILE A 762 -12.46 -9.33 -32.89
C ILE A 762 -12.69 -8.08 -32.02
N GLU A 763 -13.01 -8.24 -30.73
CA GLU A 763 -13.19 -7.10 -29.81
C GLU A 763 -11.91 -6.26 -29.68
N PHE A 764 -10.74 -6.91 -29.59
CA PHE A 764 -9.47 -6.18 -29.58
C PHE A 764 -9.24 -5.40 -30.87
N LEU A 765 -9.51 -5.99 -32.04
CA LEU A 765 -9.38 -5.30 -33.32
C LEU A 765 -10.34 -4.11 -33.40
N HIS A 766 -11.57 -4.24 -32.90
CA HIS A 766 -12.50 -3.11 -32.78
C HIS A 766 -11.93 -2.01 -31.87
N ARG A 767 -11.33 -2.37 -30.72
CA ARG A 767 -10.66 -1.40 -29.84
C ARG A 767 -9.45 -0.72 -30.49
N VAL A 768 -8.69 -1.41 -31.34
CA VAL A 768 -7.61 -0.79 -32.14
C VAL A 768 -8.18 0.28 -33.06
N VAL A 769 -9.25 -0.05 -33.80
CA VAL A 769 -9.92 0.93 -34.68
C VAL A 769 -10.47 2.11 -33.88
N ASP A 770 -11.18 1.85 -32.77
CA ASP A 770 -11.72 2.91 -31.93
C ASP A 770 -10.61 3.82 -31.38
N THR A 771 -9.46 3.25 -30.99
CA THR A 771 -8.30 4.01 -30.51
C THR A 771 -7.69 4.87 -31.63
N PHE A 772 -7.60 4.33 -32.85
CA PHE A 772 -7.11 5.08 -34.00
C PHE A 772 -8.05 6.23 -34.37
N GLN A 773 -9.36 6.01 -34.37
CA GLN A 773 -10.35 7.07 -34.55
C GLN A 773 -10.23 8.14 -33.44
N ASP A 774 -9.99 7.73 -32.20
CA ASP A 774 -9.79 8.63 -31.08
C ASP A 774 -8.51 9.49 -31.15
N TYR A 775 -7.49 9.01 -31.86
CA TYR A 775 -6.19 9.68 -32.02
C TYR A 775 -6.09 10.50 -33.29
N PHE A 776 -6.67 10.01 -34.37
CA PHE A 776 -6.51 10.54 -35.72
C PHE A 776 -7.82 11.00 -36.36
N SER A 777 -8.94 10.96 -35.62
CA SER A 777 -10.32 11.25 -36.06
C SER A 777 -10.93 10.19 -36.99
N ASP A 778 -10.11 9.49 -37.79
CA ASP A 778 -10.56 8.43 -38.69
C ASP A 778 -9.49 7.34 -38.85
N CYS A 779 -9.88 6.18 -39.39
CA CYS A 779 -9.04 5.00 -39.56
C CYS A 779 -8.97 4.58 -41.04
N THR A 780 -8.26 5.36 -41.86
CA THR A 780 -8.04 5.13 -43.30
C THR A 780 -6.57 4.87 -43.62
N GLU A 781 -6.29 4.28 -44.79
CA GLU A 781 -4.92 3.99 -45.25
C GLU A 781 -4.00 5.22 -45.22
N THR A 782 -4.49 6.36 -45.72
CA THR A 782 -3.73 7.61 -45.79
C THR A 782 -3.32 8.10 -44.40
N ILE A 783 -4.26 8.13 -43.46
CA ILE A 783 -4.02 8.63 -42.09
C ILE A 783 -3.08 7.71 -41.31
N ILE A 784 -3.23 6.39 -41.46
CA ILE A 784 -2.34 5.42 -40.81
C ILE A 784 -0.91 5.56 -41.36
N LYS A 785 -0.76 5.74 -42.69
CA LYS A 785 0.53 5.97 -43.35
C LYS A 785 1.23 7.25 -42.87
N GLU A 786 0.48 8.33 -42.69
CA GLU A 786 1.03 9.60 -42.20
C GLU A 786 1.52 9.51 -40.74
N ASN A 787 0.96 8.60 -39.95
CA ASN A 787 1.20 8.50 -38.51
C ASN A 787 1.87 7.19 -38.06
N TYR A 788 2.63 6.52 -38.94
CA TYR A 788 3.22 5.20 -38.69
C TYR A 788 3.91 5.07 -37.33
N VAL A 789 4.74 6.04 -36.94
CA VAL A 789 5.50 5.99 -35.67
C VAL A 789 4.54 5.91 -34.47
N VAL A 790 3.53 6.78 -34.43
CA VAL A 790 2.54 6.82 -33.34
C VAL A 790 1.68 5.56 -33.36
N VAL A 791 1.32 5.06 -34.54
CA VAL A 791 0.57 3.80 -34.70
C VAL A 791 1.36 2.61 -34.13
N TYR A 792 2.67 2.51 -34.42
CA TYR A 792 3.52 1.45 -33.87
C TYR A 792 3.66 1.55 -32.35
N GLU A 793 3.88 2.76 -31.83
CA GLU A 793 3.95 3.02 -30.38
C GLU A 793 2.63 2.62 -29.69
N LEU A 794 1.48 3.00 -30.28
CA LEU A 794 0.17 2.64 -29.75
C LEU A 794 -0.02 1.12 -29.76
N LEU A 795 0.33 0.44 -30.85
CA LEU A 795 0.22 -1.02 -30.95
C LEU A 795 1.14 -1.75 -29.97
N ASP A 796 2.31 -1.20 -29.62
CA ASP A 796 3.22 -1.75 -28.61
C ASP A 796 2.69 -1.57 -27.18
N GLU A 797 2.11 -0.40 -26.87
CA GLU A 797 1.49 -0.17 -25.55
C GLU A 797 0.15 -0.89 -25.39
N MET A 798 -0.61 -1.00 -26.48
CA MET A 798 -1.88 -1.71 -26.51
C MET A 798 -1.70 -3.22 -26.42
N LEU A 799 -0.58 -3.78 -26.90
CA LEU A 799 -0.38 -5.22 -26.98
C LEU A 799 1.06 -5.62 -26.59
N ASP A 800 1.22 -6.27 -25.44
CA ASP A 800 2.50 -6.77 -24.94
C ASP A 800 2.64 -8.28 -25.26
N ASN A 801 3.65 -8.65 -26.05
CA ASN A 801 3.96 -10.05 -26.39
C ASN A 801 2.76 -10.88 -26.92
N GLY A 802 1.90 -10.26 -27.74
CA GLY A 802 0.73 -10.93 -28.31
C GLY A 802 -0.56 -10.77 -27.50
N PHE A 803 -0.51 -9.96 -26.44
CA PHE A 803 -1.57 -9.83 -25.45
C PHE A 803 -2.00 -8.37 -25.21
N PRO A 804 -3.30 -8.02 -25.40
CA PRO A 804 -3.78 -6.66 -25.14
C PRO A 804 -3.49 -6.22 -23.69
N LEU A 805 -2.78 -5.11 -23.45
CA LEU A 805 -2.41 -4.63 -22.10
C LEU A 805 -3.23 -3.39 -21.70
N ALA A 806 -2.95 -2.25 -22.33
CA ALA A 806 -3.63 -0.98 -22.08
C ALA A 806 -4.38 -0.53 -23.34
N THR A 807 -5.68 -0.83 -23.42
CA THR A 807 -6.52 -0.43 -24.56
C THR A 807 -7.30 0.85 -24.31
N GLU A 808 -7.12 1.48 -23.15
CA GLU A 808 -7.86 2.68 -22.75
C GLU A 808 -7.20 3.94 -23.31
N SER A 809 -7.93 4.65 -24.19
CA SER A 809 -7.50 5.88 -24.87
C SER A 809 -6.93 6.93 -23.92
N ASN A 810 -7.43 7.06 -22.69
CA ASN A 810 -6.92 8.03 -21.71
C ASN A 810 -5.52 7.68 -21.17
N ILE A 811 -5.27 6.41 -20.87
CA ILE A 811 -3.95 5.94 -20.41
C ILE A 811 -2.95 6.07 -21.55
N LEU A 812 -3.38 5.66 -22.75
CA LEU A 812 -2.56 5.78 -23.96
C LEU A 812 -2.22 7.24 -24.24
N LYS A 813 -3.16 8.19 -24.10
CA LYS A 813 -2.93 9.63 -24.37
C LYS A 813 -1.97 10.30 -23.37
N GLU A 814 -1.82 9.73 -22.17
CA GLU A 814 -0.79 10.16 -21.20
C GLU A 814 0.60 9.62 -21.57
N LEU A 815 0.69 8.39 -22.06
CA LEU A 815 1.94 7.73 -22.45
C LEU A 815 2.45 8.21 -23.82
N ILE A 816 1.55 8.23 -24.80
CA ILE A 816 1.75 8.57 -26.21
C ILE A 816 0.82 9.73 -26.54
N LYS A 817 1.37 10.93 -26.66
CA LYS A 817 0.57 12.13 -26.93
C LYS A 817 0.04 12.11 -28.37
N PRO A 818 -1.22 12.50 -28.62
CA PRO A 818 -1.76 12.62 -29.98
C PRO A 818 -0.91 13.56 -30.84
N PRO A 819 -0.73 13.25 -32.14
CA PRO A 819 -0.03 14.15 -33.05
C PRO A 819 -0.83 15.45 -33.17
N ASN A 820 -0.14 16.58 -32.98
CA ASN A 820 -0.73 17.92 -33.13
C ASN A 820 0.00 18.61 -34.28
N ILE A 821 -0.74 19.07 -35.29
CA ILE A 821 -0.22 19.52 -36.61
C ILE A 821 0.90 20.56 -36.47
N PHE A 822 0.81 21.46 -35.49
CA PHE A 822 1.82 22.49 -35.22
C PHE A 822 3.15 21.95 -34.64
N ARG A 823 3.15 20.74 -34.07
CA ARG A 823 4.30 20.16 -33.37
C ARG A 823 5.15 19.26 -34.26
N THR A 824 4.55 18.64 -35.27
CA THR A 824 5.24 17.81 -36.26
C THR A 824 6.30 18.62 -37.02
N ILE A 825 6.00 19.88 -37.34
CA ILE A 825 6.96 20.79 -38.01
C ILE A 825 8.15 21.14 -37.09
N ALA A 826 7.90 21.29 -35.78
CA ALA A 826 8.96 21.61 -34.82
C ALA A 826 9.91 20.43 -34.52
N ASN A 827 9.40 19.19 -34.57
CA ASN A 827 10.19 17.99 -34.26
C ASN A 827 11.10 17.55 -35.42
N THR A 828 10.68 17.75 -36.68
CA THR A 828 11.51 17.45 -37.87
C THR A 828 12.76 18.34 -37.94
N VAL A 829 12.70 19.55 -37.38
CA VAL A 829 13.82 20.51 -37.40
C VAL A 829 14.76 20.35 -36.20
N THR A 830 14.36 19.64 -35.14
CA THR A 830 15.12 19.60 -33.87
C THR A 830 15.55 18.21 -33.40
N GLY A 831 15.15 17.13 -34.08
CA GLY A 831 15.61 15.76 -33.79
C GLY A 831 15.18 15.21 -32.41
N LYS A 832 14.18 15.81 -31.76
CA LYS A 832 13.70 15.38 -30.43
C LYS A 832 12.58 14.33 -30.58
N SER A 833 12.69 13.25 -29.81
CA SER A 833 11.73 12.14 -29.75
C SER A 833 10.39 12.58 -29.11
N ASN A 834 9.30 11.91 -29.52
CA ASN A 834 7.94 12.16 -29.02
C ASN A 834 7.70 11.65 -27.58
N VAL A 835 8.70 10.98 -26.99
CA VAL A 835 8.65 10.45 -25.63
C VAL A 835 8.77 11.60 -24.63
N SER A 836 7.81 11.68 -23.72
CA SER A 836 7.90 12.59 -22.56
C SER A 836 9.16 12.28 -21.76
N SER A 837 10.08 13.25 -21.62
CA SER A 837 11.24 13.15 -20.71
C SER A 837 10.85 13.25 -19.23
N ILE A 838 9.56 13.49 -18.96
CA ILE A 838 8.96 13.59 -17.65
C ILE A 838 8.16 12.31 -17.43
N LEU A 839 8.59 11.48 -16.47
CA LEU A 839 7.75 10.40 -15.93
C LEU A 839 6.43 11.03 -15.45
N PRO A 840 5.26 10.42 -15.72
CA PRO A 840 3.99 10.93 -15.22
C PRO A 840 4.11 11.22 -13.72
N GLY A 841 3.73 12.42 -13.31
CA GLY A 841 3.65 12.74 -11.89
C GLY A 841 2.85 11.63 -11.21
N GLY A 842 3.31 11.16 -10.04
CA GLY A 842 2.77 9.98 -9.33
C GLY A 842 1.30 10.05 -8.88
N GLN A 843 0.49 10.89 -9.51
CA GLN A 843 -0.96 10.87 -9.50
C GLN A 843 -1.48 10.26 -10.81
N LEU A 844 -1.14 9.00 -11.09
CA LEU A 844 -2.01 8.20 -11.96
C LEU A 844 -3.38 8.15 -11.28
N SER A 845 -4.44 8.50 -12.01
CA SER A 845 -5.80 8.35 -11.50
C SER A 845 -5.99 6.90 -11.03
N ASN A 846 -6.44 6.68 -9.79
CA ASN A 846 -6.85 5.34 -9.31
C ASN A 846 -8.05 4.78 -10.11
N VAL A 847 -8.54 5.51 -11.13
CA VAL A 847 -9.60 5.13 -12.04
C VAL A 847 -9.06 5.22 -13.48
N PRO A 848 -8.73 4.09 -14.13
CA PRO A 848 -8.06 4.05 -15.43
C PRO A 848 -8.74 4.85 -16.56
N TRP A 849 -10.07 4.88 -16.57
CA TRP A 849 -10.87 5.48 -17.63
C TRP A 849 -11.25 6.96 -17.41
N ARG A 850 -10.84 7.60 -16.29
CA ARG A 850 -11.17 9.01 -16.00
C ARG A 850 -9.94 9.79 -15.51
N ARG A 851 -9.64 10.90 -16.19
CA ARG A 851 -8.50 11.78 -15.88
C ARG A 851 -8.69 12.52 -14.55
N THR A 852 -7.59 12.80 -13.85
CA THR A 852 -7.58 13.67 -12.67
C THR A 852 -7.68 15.14 -13.07
N GLY A 853 -8.54 15.91 -12.39
CA GLY A 853 -8.62 17.37 -12.57
C GLY A 853 -9.57 17.87 -13.66
N VAL A 854 -10.45 17.03 -14.23
CA VAL A 854 -11.47 17.44 -15.22
C VAL A 854 -12.37 18.54 -14.66
N LYS A 855 -12.61 19.60 -15.44
CA LYS A 855 -13.47 20.74 -15.08
C LYS A 855 -14.34 21.15 -16.26
N TYR A 856 -15.63 21.38 -16.00
CA TYR A 856 -16.61 21.90 -16.94
C TYR A 856 -17.32 23.11 -16.36
N ALA A 857 -17.66 24.08 -17.23
CA ALA A 857 -18.48 25.23 -16.85
C ALA A 857 -19.91 24.77 -16.48
N ASN A 858 -20.53 23.96 -17.34
CA ASN A 858 -21.83 23.35 -17.11
C ASN A 858 -21.65 21.84 -16.91
N ASN A 859 -22.15 21.31 -15.80
CA ASN A 859 -22.00 19.91 -15.45
C ASN A 859 -23.28 19.15 -15.83
N GLU A 860 -23.18 18.21 -16.77
CA GLU A 860 -24.33 17.54 -17.39
C GLU A 860 -24.08 16.04 -17.54
N ALA A 861 -25.14 15.24 -17.40
CA ALA A 861 -25.12 13.80 -17.58
C ALA A 861 -26.41 13.32 -18.27
N TYR A 862 -26.27 12.83 -19.51
CA TYR A 862 -27.37 12.27 -20.29
C TYR A 862 -27.22 10.76 -20.45
N PHE A 863 -28.35 10.05 -20.39
CA PHE A 863 -28.46 8.60 -20.54
C PHE A 863 -29.53 8.27 -21.58
N ASP A 864 -29.12 7.76 -22.73
CA ASP A 864 -30.01 7.37 -23.82
C ASP A 864 -30.22 5.85 -23.77
N VAL A 865 -31.41 5.43 -23.37
CA VAL A 865 -31.86 4.05 -23.34
C VAL A 865 -32.45 3.72 -24.71
N ILE A 866 -31.76 2.88 -25.47
CA ILE A 866 -32.14 2.53 -26.84
C ILE A 866 -32.45 1.03 -26.88
N GLU A 867 -33.59 0.67 -27.44
CA GLU A 867 -34.03 -0.72 -27.64
C GLU A 867 -34.27 -1.02 -29.12
N GLU A 868 -33.73 -2.13 -29.58
CA GLU A 868 -33.91 -2.70 -30.91
C GLU A 868 -34.85 -3.90 -30.82
N VAL A 869 -35.88 -3.92 -31.66
CA VAL A 869 -36.81 -5.05 -31.74
C VAL A 869 -36.42 -5.94 -32.90
N ASP A 870 -35.98 -7.16 -32.57
CA ASP A 870 -35.76 -8.24 -33.51
C ASP A 870 -37.01 -9.12 -33.52
N ALA A 871 -37.64 -9.30 -34.67
CA ALA A 871 -38.85 -10.12 -34.76
C ALA A 871 -38.97 -10.80 -36.12
N ILE A 872 -39.45 -12.04 -36.10
CA ILE A 872 -39.88 -12.77 -37.30
C ILE A 872 -41.39 -12.94 -37.22
N ILE A 873 -42.10 -12.36 -38.18
CA ILE A 873 -43.55 -12.48 -38.32
C ILE A 873 -43.86 -13.41 -39.50
N ASP A 874 -44.78 -14.35 -39.31
CA ASP A 874 -45.23 -15.22 -40.38
C ASP A 874 -46.23 -14.54 -41.32
N LYS A 875 -46.59 -15.23 -42.42
CA LYS A 875 -47.56 -14.76 -43.42
C LYS A 875 -48.96 -14.48 -42.87
N SER A 876 -49.32 -15.03 -41.71
CA SER A 876 -50.61 -14.80 -41.05
C SER A 876 -50.60 -13.55 -40.16
N GLY A 877 -49.42 -12.96 -39.94
CA GLY A 877 -49.20 -11.86 -39.00
C GLY A 877 -48.94 -12.33 -37.56
N ALA A 878 -48.69 -13.62 -37.34
CA ALA A 878 -48.32 -14.18 -36.05
C ALA A 878 -46.81 -14.08 -35.81
N THR A 879 -46.42 -13.82 -34.56
CA THR A 879 -45.03 -13.70 -34.15
C THR A 879 -44.41 -15.09 -33.99
N VAL A 880 -43.40 -15.40 -34.80
CA VAL A 880 -42.63 -16.65 -34.74
C VAL A 880 -41.53 -16.54 -33.68
N SER A 881 -40.81 -15.42 -33.69
CA SER A 881 -39.84 -15.05 -32.67
C SER A 881 -39.85 -13.54 -32.48
N ALA A 882 -39.62 -13.09 -31.25
CA ALA A 882 -39.44 -11.68 -30.94
C ALA A 882 -38.53 -11.53 -29.72
N GLU A 883 -37.55 -10.65 -29.84
CA GLU A 883 -36.51 -10.40 -28.86
C GLU A 883 -36.20 -8.89 -28.83
N ILE A 884 -35.73 -8.42 -27.67
CA ILE A 884 -35.33 -7.02 -27.50
C ILE A 884 -33.85 -6.98 -27.19
N GLN A 885 -33.10 -6.24 -28.00
CA GLN A 885 -31.70 -5.89 -27.74
C GLN A 885 -31.61 -4.43 -27.31
N GLY A 886 -31.21 -4.17 -26.08
CA GLY A 886 -31.11 -2.83 -25.54
C GLY A 886 -29.69 -2.39 -25.22
N TYR A 887 -29.45 -1.09 -25.20
CA TYR A 887 -28.22 -0.50 -24.70
C TYR A 887 -28.43 0.90 -24.13
N ILE A 888 -27.51 1.35 -23.27
CA ILE A 888 -27.53 2.67 -22.65
C ILE A 888 -26.27 3.42 -23.05
N ASP A 889 -26.42 4.42 -23.92
CA ASP A 889 -25.34 5.32 -24.31
C ASP A 889 -25.38 6.57 -23.41
N CYS A 890 -24.22 7.04 -22.99
CA CYS A 890 -24.07 8.12 -22.02
C CYS A 890 -23.29 9.28 -22.62
N CYS A 891 -23.70 10.52 -22.32
CA CYS A 891 -22.90 11.72 -22.55
C CYS A 891 -22.63 12.40 -21.20
N ILE A 892 -21.40 12.32 -20.71
CA ILE A 892 -21.00 12.77 -19.38
C ILE A 892 -20.02 13.94 -19.48
N LYS A 893 -20.43 15.09 -18.96
CA LYS A 893 -19.59 16.29 -18.79
C LYS A 893 -19.61 16.71 -17.33
N LEU A 894 -18.83 16.05 -16.50
CA LEU A 894 -18.85 16.25 -15.05
C LEU A 894 -17.46 16.61 -14.50
N SER A 895 -17.38 17.55 -13.57
CA SER A 895 -16.11 17.98 -12.98
C SER A 895 -15.65 17.00 -11.88
N GLY A 896 -14.34 16.76 -11.79
CA GLY A 896 -13.72 15.93 -10.77
C GLY A 896 -13.97 14.43 -10.94
N LYS A 897 -14.17 13.73 -9.82
CA LYS A 897 -14.37 12.27 -9.73
C LYS A 897 -15.75 11.96 -9.13
N PRO A 898 -16.85 12.21 -9.86
CA PRO A 898 -18.21 11.96 -9.38
C PRO A 898 -18.49 10.45 -9.32
N ASP A 899 -19.17 10.01 -8.27
CA ASP A 899 -19.63 8.63 -8.13
C ASP A 899 -21.14 8.58 -8.39
N LEU A 900 -21.57 7.91 -9.47
CA LEU A 900 -22.97 7.83 -9.86
C LEU A 900 -23.59 6.49 -9.51
N THR A 901 -24.88 6.56 -9.21
CA THR A 901 -25.72 5.38 -8.95
C THR A 901 -26.99 5.48 -9.78
N LEU A 902 -27.21 4.50 -10.66
CA LEU A 902 -28.39 4.38 -11.54
C LEU A 902 -29.17 3.12 -11.17
N SER A 903 -30.46 3.27 -10.89
CA SER A 903 -31.36 2.18 -10.52
C SER A 903 -32.57 2.12 -11.45
N PHE A 904 -33.09 0.91 -11.66
CA PHE A 904 -34.23 0.65 -12.52
C PHE A 904 -35.45 0.23 -11.70
N VAL A 905 -36.65 0.49 -12.22
CA VAL A 905 -37.91 0.10 -11.55
C VAL A 905 -38.06 -1.42 -11.51
N ASN A 906 -37.72 -2.11 -12.61
CA ASN A 906 -37.76 -3.57 -12.67
C ASN A 906 -36.45 -4.13 -13.25
N PRO A 907 -35.40 -4.30 -12.42
CA PRO A 907 -34.11 -4.79 -12.88
C PRO A 907 -34.09 -6.30 -13.18
N ARG A 908 -35.20 -7.02 -12.95
CA ARG A 908 -35.31 -8.45 -13.29
C ARG A 908 -35.58 -8.70 -14.77
N LEU A 909 -35.86 -7.65 -15.55
CA LEU A 909 -36.09 -7.75 -17.00
C LEU A 909 -34.81 -8.11 -17.77
N PHE A 910 -33.64 -7.87 -17.19
CA PHE A 910 -32.37 -8.12 -17.85
C PHE A 910 -31.99 -9.60 -17.75
N ASP A 911 -31.93 -10.29 -18.89
CA ASP A 911 -31.46 -11.67 -18.97
C ASP A 911 -29.93 -11.70 -19.13
N ASP A 912 -29.42 -11.21 -20.26
CA ASP A 912 -28.00 -11.08 -20.52
C ASP A 912 -27.58 -9.62 -20.49
N VAL A 913 -26.57 -9.29 -19.69
CA VAL A 913 -26.06 -7.92 -19.52
C VAL A 913 -24.56 -7.84 -19.71
N SER A 914 -24.13 -6.87 -20.51
CA SER A 914 -22.74 -6.48 -20.70
C SER A 914 -22.55 -5.06 -20.17
N PHE A 915 -21.47 -4.83 -19.42
CA PHE A 915 -21.20 -3.56 -18.76
C PHE A 915 -19.91 -2.93 -19.26
N HIS A 916 -19.88 -1.60 -19.28
CA HIS A 916 -18.63 -0.86 -19.33
C HIS A 916 -17.77 -1.21 -18.10
N PRO A 917 -16.43 -1.27 -18.23
CA PRO A 917 -15.50 -1.52 -17.11
C PRO A 917 -15.64 -0.57 -15.90
N CYS A 918 -16.34 0.55 -16.07
CA CYS A 918 -16.55 1.54 -15.02
C CYS A 918 -17.58 1.10 -13.96
N VAL A 919 -18.38 0.07 -14.27
CA VAL A 919 -19.44 -0.45 -13.42
C VAL A 919 -18.88 -1.43 -12.39
N ARG A 920 -19.24 -1.21 -11.13
CA ARG A 920 -18.88 -2.08 -10.01
C ARG A 920 -19.76 -3.33 -10.01
N PHE A 921 -19.30 -4.39 -10.70
CA PHE A 921 -20.04 -5.64 -10.89
C PHE A 921 -20.61 -6.23 -9.59
N LYS A 922 -19.82 -6.27 -8.50
CA LYS A 922 -20.27 -6.82 -7.20
C LYS A 922 -21.54 -6.16 -6.65
N ARG A 923 -21.71 -4.85 -6.89
CA ARG A 923 -22.89 -4.11 -6.43
C ARG A 923 -24.09 -4.36 -7.33
N TRP A 924 -23.88 -4.51 -8.63
CA TRP A 924 -24.93 -4.97 -9.55
C TRP A 924 -25.40 -6.39 -9.20
N GLU A 925 -24.47 -7.28 -8.88
CA GLU A 925 -24.77 -8.68 -8.55
C GLU A 925 -25.65 -8.80 -7.30
N SER A 926 -25.36 -8.01 -6.26
CA SER A 926 -26.05 -8.04 -4.97
C SER A 926 -27.30 -7.18 -4.90
N GLU A 927 -27.25 -5.94 -5.41
CA GLU A 927 -28.30 -4.93 -5.24
C GLU A 927 -29.08 -4.66 -6.53
N ARG A 928 -28.61 -5.15 -7.69
CA ARG A 928 -29.15 -4.78 -9.03
C ARG A 928 -29.17 -3.26 -9.28
N ILE A 929 -28.17 -2.58 -8.73
CA ILE A 929 -27.95 -1.13 -8.88
C ILE A 929 -26.62 -0.91 -9.61
N LEU A 930 -26.65 -0.07 -10.65
CA LEU A 930 -25.43 0.33 -11.35
C LEU A 930 -24.72 1.40 -10.55
N SER A 931 -23.49 1.12 -10.13
CA SER A 931 -22.66 2.07 -9.41
C SER A 931 -21.31 2.20 -10.10
N PHE A 932 -20.95 3.42 -10.49
CA PHE A 932 -19.80 3.66 -11.37
C PHE A 932 -19.26 5.08 -11.23
N ILE A 933 -17.97 5.23 -11.55
CA ILE A 933 -17.36 6.53 -11.84
C ILE A 933 -17.26 6.61 -13.35
N PRO A 934 -18.03 7.46 -14.04
CA PRO A 934 -18.12 7.42 -15.50
C PRO A 934 -16.81 7.85 -16.18
N PRO A 935 -16.53 7.35 -17.38
CA PRO A 935 -15.68 8.04 -18.35
C PRO A 935 -16.16 9.46 -18.63
N ASP A 936 -15.30 10.25 -19.26
CA ASP A 936 -15.62 11.61 -19.68
C ASP A 936 -15.99 11.63 -21.17
N GLY A 937 -17.05 12.35 -21.53
CA GLY A 937 -17.58 12.37 -22.90
C GLY A 937 -18.61 11.27 -23.18
N ASN A 938 -18.62 10.78 -24.43
CA ASN A 938 -19.59 9.81 -24.92
C ASN A 938 -19.07 8.38 -24.74
N PHE A 939 -19.87 7.48 -24.15
CA PHE A 939 -19.53 6.07 -24.05
C PHE A 939 -20.78 5.21 -23.82
N ARG A 940 -20.71 3.92 -24.14
CA ARG A 940 -21.76 2.94 -23.82
C ARG A 940 -21.58 2.43 -22.40
N LEU A 941 -22.59 2.60 -21.55
CA LEU A 941 -22.55 2.16 -20.14
C LEU A 941 -22.89 0.68 -19.99
N MET A 942 -23.92 0.21 -20.70
CA MET A 942 -24.32 -1.19 -20.70
C MET A 942 -25.06 -1.56 -21.98
N SER A 943 -25.00 -2.84 -22.34
CA SER A 943 -25.88 -3.49 -23.29
C SER A 943 -26.65 -4.59 -22.58
N TYR A 944 -27.88 -4.86 -22.99
CA TYR A 944 -28.72 -5.86 -22.37
C TYR A 944 -29.61 -6.58 -23.38
N HIS A 945 -30.00 -7.79 -23.04
CA HIS A 945 -30.99 -8.58 -23.75
C HIS A 945 -32.18 -8.85 -22.83
N ILE A 946 -33.38 -8.82 -23.41
CA ILE A 946 -34.64 -9.17 -22.74
C ILE A 946 -35.28 -10.29 -23.56
N GLY A 947 -35.27 -11.49 -22.99
CA GLY A 947 -35.56 -12.75 -23.66
C GLY A 947 -37.00 -13.24 -23.50
N SER A 948 -37.23 -14.44 -24.05
CA SER A 948 -38.53 -15.00 -24.45
C SER A 948 -39.56 -15.26 -23.33
N GLN A 949 -39.20 -15.05 -22.06
CA GLN A 949 -40.15 -15.14 -20.94
C GLN A 949 -41.06 -13.91 -20.84
N SER A 950 -40.68 -12.81 -21.49
CA SER A 950 -41.47 -11.59 -21.58
C SER A 950 -42.18 -11.53 -22.93
N VAL A 951 -43.50 -11.30 -22.94
CA VAL A 951 -44.26 -11.10 -24.18
C VAL A 951 -43.81 -9.78 -24.83
N VAL A 952 -43.03 -9.86 -25.91
CA VAL A 952 -42.57 -8.68 -26.66
C VAL A 952 -43.76 -8.08 -27.41
N ALA A 953 -44.08 -6.82 -27.07
CA ALA A 953 -45.14 -6.07 -27.74
C ALA A 953 -44.69 -5.66 -29.14
N ILE A 954 -45.28 -6.26 -30.17
CA ILE A 954 -44.95 -5.93 -31.56
C ILE A 954 -45.54 -4.55 -31.92
N PRO A 955 -44.72 -3.55 -32.27
CA PRO A 955 -45.19 -2.17 -32.43
C PRO A 955 -45.88 -1.91 -33.77
N ILE A 956 -45.56 -2.69 -34.80
CA ILE A 956 -46.01 -2.48 -36.18
C ILE A 956 -46.54 -3.79 -36.78
N TYR A 957 -47.62 -3.72 -37.57
CA TYR A 957 -48.11 -4.85 -38.35
C TYR A 957 -48.03 -4.54 -39.84
N VAL A 958 -47.77 -5.57 -40.63
CA VAL A 958 -47.74 -5.51 -42.09
C VAL A 958 -48.72 -6.55 -42.60
N ARG A 959 -49.71 -6.11 -43.39
CA ARG A 959 -50.58 -7.01 -44.16
C ARG A 959 -50.12 -6.97 -45.60
N HIS A 960 -49.87 -8.13 -46.18
CA HIS A 960 -49.41 -8.23 -47.56
C HIS A 960 -50.17 -9.31 -48.32
N ASN A 961 -50.21 -9.16 -49.63
CA ASN A 961 -50.72 -10.16 -50.55
C ASN A 961 -49.92 -10.07 -51.86
N LEU A 962 -49.15 -11.12 -52.14
CA LEU A 962 -48.43 -11.29 -53.39
C LEU A 962 -48.97 -12.52 -54.11
N SER A 963 -49.58 -12.32 -55.28
CA SER A 963 -50.07 -13.42 -56.11
C SER A 963 -49.29 -13.46 -57.43
N LEU A 964 -48.46 -14.49 -57.61
CA LEU A 964 -47.71 -14.76 -58.83
C LEU A 964 -48.38 -15.93 -59.58
N ARG A 965 -48.83 -15.71 -60.82
CA ARG A 965 -49.52 -16.75 -61.60
C ARG A 965 -48.49 -17.62 -62.34
N THR A 966 -48.57 -18.94 -62.17
CA THR A 966 -47.58 -19.93 -62.67
C THR A 966 -47.45 -20.03 -64.20
N ASN A 967 -48.31 -19.33 -64.96
CA ASN A 967 -48.29 -19.29 -66.44
C ASN A 967 -48.65 -17.89 -66.99
N GLY A 968 -48.48 -16.82 -66.19
CA GLY A 968 -48.84 -15.46 -66.60
C GLY A 968 -47.67 -14.48 -66.52
N ASP A 969 -47.60 -13.52 -67.45
CA ASP A 969 -46.56 -12.48 -67.48
C ASP A 969 -46.78 -11.37 -66.41
N GLN A 970 -47.87 -11.46 -65.62
CA GLN A 970 -48.23 -10.46 -64.61
C GLN A 970 -48.69 -11.11 -63.28
N GLY A 971 -48.16 -10.55 -62.18
CA GLY A 971 -48.58 -10.80 -60.80
C GLY A 971 -49.21 -9.55 -60.16
N ARG A 972 -49.80 -9.70 -58.98
CA ARG A 972 -50.40 -8.61 -58.19
C ARG A 972 -49.74 -8.50 -56.83
N PHE A 973 -49.49 -7.28 -56.40
CA PHE A 973 -48.88 -6.94 -55.12
C PHE A 973 -49.76 -5.92 -54.38
N ASP A 974 -50.07 -6.16 -53.12
CA ASP A 974 -50.78 -5.24 -52.22
C ASP A 974 -50.17 -5.36 -50.82
N MET A 975 -49.85 -4.24 -50.20
CA MET A 975 -49.26 -4.19 -48.86
C MET A 975 -49.75 -2.98 -48.09
N THR A 976 -50.14 -3.18 -46.83
CA THR A 976 -50.60 -2.15 -45.90
C THR A 976 -49.84 -2.24 -44.59
N VAL A 977 -49.41 -1.10 -44.05
CA VAL A 977 -48.62 -1.01 -42.82
C VAL A 977 -49.36 -0.18 -41.80
N GLY A 978 -49.35 -0.59 -40.53
CA GLY A 978 -50.01 0.17 -39.46
C GLY A 978 -49.43 -0.09 -38.06
N PRO A 979 -49.69 0.82 -37.10
CA PRO A 979 -49.30 0.63 -35.71
C PRO A 979 -50.14 -0.50 -35.08
N LYS A 980 -49.52 -1.34 -34.24
CA LYS A 980 -50.20 -2.41 -33.49
C LYS A 980 -50.21 -2.10 -31.98
N GLN A 981 -49.05 -2.16 -31.32
CA GLN A 981 -48.91 -1.90 -29.87
C GLN A 981 -47.86 -0.81 -29.60
N THR A 982 -48.13 0.44 -30.00
CA THR A 982 -47.18 1.57 -29.81
C THR A 982 -47.39 2.37 -28.52
N MET A 983 -48.30 1.93 -27.63
CA MET A 983 -48.62 2.63 -26.38
C MET A 983 -48.95 4.13 -26.57
N GLY A 984 -49.60 4.47 -27.69
CA GLY A 984 -49.97 5.85 -28.04
C GLY A 984 -48.84 6.72 -28.60
N ARG A 985 -47.65 6.15 -28.86
CA ARG A 985 -46.52 6.85 -29.51
C ARG A 985 -46.58 6.72 -31.03
N THR A 986 -46.03 7.72 -31.72
CA THR A 986 -45.98 7.76 -33.19
C THR A 986 -44.82 6.92 -33.72
N LEU A 987 -45.05 6.25 -34.86
CA LEU A 987 -44.00 5.57 -35.63
C LEU A 987 -43.38 6.56 -36.61
N GLU A 988 -42.06 6.71 -36.54
CA GLU A 988 -41.24 7.57 -37.38
C GLU A 988 -40.22 6.73 -38.15
N ASN A 989 -39.65 7.30 -39.22
CA ASN A 989 -38.63 6.65 -40.07
C ASN A 989 -39.03 5.23 -40.51
N VAL A 990 -40.29 5.06 -40.90
CA VAL A 990 -40.81 3.76 -41.35
C VAL A 990 -40.42 3.53 -42.80
N ALA A 991 -39.67 2.46 -43.07
CA ALA A 991 -39.30 2.03 -44.41
C ALA A 991 -39.36 0.51 -44.53
N LEU A 992 -39.76 0.00 -45.69
CA LEU A 992 -39.85 -1.43 -45.97
C LEU A 992 -38.93 -1.78 -47.14
N GLU A 993 -38.11 -2.80 -46.95
CA GLU A 993 -37.22 -3.34 -47.98
C GLU A 993 -37.65 -4.78 -48.30
N ILE A 994 -37.89 -5.08 -49.57
CA ILE A 994 -38.46 -6.35 -50.02
C ILE A 994 -37.58 -6.94 -51.10
N CYS A 995 -37.01 -8.11 -50.83
CA CYS A 995 -36.24 -8.88 -51.80
C CYS A 995 -37.20 -9.66 -52.71
N MET A 996 -37.43 -9.16 -53.92
CA MET A 996 -38.35 -9.77 -54.88
C MET A 996 -37.77 -11.06 -55.49
N PRO A 997 -38.61 -12.05 -55.86
CA PRO A 997 -38.16 -13.26 -56.53
C PRO A 997 -37.45 -12.97 -57.85
N LYS A 998 -36.48 -13.81 -58.25
CA LYS A 998 -35.69 -13.63 -59.48
C LYS A 998 -36.54 -13.55 -60.75
N CYS A 999 -37.74 -14.13 -60.76
CA CYS A 999 -38.67 -14.07 -61.87
C CYS A 999 -39.29 -12.66 -62.07
N VAL A 1000 -39.15 -11.74 -61.11
CA VAL A 1000 -39.66 -10.37 -61.21
C VAL A 1000 -38.74 -9.49 -62.05
N LEU A 1001 -39.28 -8.98 -63.16
CA LEU A 1001 -38.57 -8.07 -64.06
C LEU A 1001 -38.73 -6.61 -63.63
N ASN A 1002 -39.96 -6.20 -63.30
CA ASN A 1002 -40.29 -4.82 -62.93
C ASN A 1002 -41.51 -4.76 -62.00
N CYS A 1003 -41.64 -3.68 -61.24
CA CYS A 1003 -42.76 -3.40 -60.34
C CYS A 1003 -43.44 -2.07 -60.70
N SER A 1004 -44.70 -2.12 -61.13
CA SER A 1004 -45.53 -0.94 -61.38
C SER A 1004 -46.54 -0.78 -60.24
N LEU A 1005 -46.17 0.04 -59.25
CA LEU A 1005 -46.89 0.16 -57.98
C LEU A 1005 -47.40 1.59 -57.77
N THR A 1006 -48.44 1.74 -56.98
CA THR A 1006 -48.96 3.04 -56.54
C THR A 1006 -49.06 3.03 -55.02
N ALA A 1007 -48.28 3.88 -54.37
CA ALA A 1007 -48.32 4.08 -52.93
C ALA A 1007 -49.26 5.26 -52.59
N ASN A 1008 -50.11 5.09 -51.58
CA ASN A 1008 -50.96 6.19 -51.08
C ASN A 1008 -50.19 7.17 -50.18
N GLN A 1009 -49.03 6.74 -49.69
CA GLN A 1009 -48.12 7.47 -48.81
C GLN A 1009 -46.71 6.91 -49.01
N GLY A 1010 -45.70 7.78 -48.97
CA GLY A 1010 -44.30 7.39 -49.15
C GLY A 1010 -43.88 7.28 -50.62
N LYS A 1011 -42.59 7.01 -50.83
CA LYS A 1011 -41.98 6.81 -52.16
C LYS A 1011 -41.46 5.39 -52.27
N TYR A 1012 -41.58 4.79 -53.45
CA TYR A 1012 -40.99 3.48 -53.71
C TYR A 1012 -39.95 3.54 -54.83
N SER A 1013 -38.96 2.66 -54.76
CA SER A 1013 -37.97 2.44 -55.80
C SER A 1013 -37.71 0.95 -55.93
N TYR A 1014 -37.66 0.45 -57.16
CA TYR A 1014 -37.31 -0.93 -57.45
C TYR A 1014 -36.01 -0.95 -58.26
N ASP A 1015 -35.00 -1.66 -57.76
CA ASP A 1015 -33.78 -1.91 -58.51
C ASP A 1015 -33.88 -3.27 -59.23
N PRO A 1016 -33.95 -3.28 -60.58
CA PRO A 1016 -34.07 -4.51 -61.35
C PRO A 1016 -32.81 -5.39 -61.31
N VAL A 1017 -31.64 -4.86 -60.90
CA VAL A 1017 -30.37 -5.60 -60.80
C VAL A 1017 -30.31 -6.34 -59.46
N SER A 1018 -30.45 -5.63 -58.34
CA SER A 1018 -30.44 -6.25 -57.00
C SER A 1018 -31.76 -6.95 -56.64
N LYS A 1019 -32.84 -6.71 -57.41
CA LYS A 1019 -34.21 -7.21 -57.17
C LYS A 1019 -34.81 -6.72 -55.85
N VAL A 1020 -34.37 -5.57 -55.36
CA VAL A 1020 -34.86 -4.98 -54.10
C VAL A 1020 -35.90 -3.91 -54.38
N LEU A 1021 -37.07 -4.03 -53.77
CA LEU A 1021 -38.10 -2.99 -53.70
C LEU A 1021 -37.99 -2.29 -52.35
N LEU A 1022 -37.69 -0.99 -52.37
CA LEU A 1022 -37.66 -0.14 -51.18
C LEU A 1022 -38.89 0.78 -51.18
N TRP A 1023 -39.60 0.86 -50.04
CA TRP A 1023 -40.73 1.74 -49.82
C TRP A 1023 -40.51 2.58 -48.55
N ASP A 1024 -40.23 3.87 -48.72
CA ASP A 1024 -40.00 4.83 -47.64
C ASP A 1024 -41.29 5.60 -47.33
N ILE A 1025 -41.87 5.36 -46.14
CA ILE A 1025 -43.14 5.92 -45.68
C ILE A 1025 -42.90 7.19 -44.84
N GLY A 1026 -41.79 7.26 -44.11
CA GLY A 1026 -41.51 8.31 -43.13
C GLY A 1026 -42.34 8.15 -41.85
N ARG A 1027 -43.24 9.10 -41.57
CA ARG A 1027 -44.06 9.15 -40.35
C ARG A 1027 -45.47 8.59 -40.60
N ILE A 1028 -45.96 7.70 -39.75
CA ILE A 1028 -47.33 7.17 -39.85
C ILE A 1028 -48.29 8.05 -39.03
N GLU A 1029 -49.28 8.64 -39.70
CA GLU A 1029 -50.33 9.48 -39.09
C GLU A 1029 -51.71 8.80 -39.24
N LEU A 1030 -52.50 8.73 -38.18
CA LEU A 1030 -53.88 8.20 -38.21
C LEU A 1030 -54.81 9.37 -38.57
N PRO A 1031 -55.69 9.26 -39.61
CA PRO A 1031 -56.62 8.13 -39.79
C PRO A 1031 -56.40 7.22 -41.01
N LYS A 1032 -55.50 7.54 -41.95
CA LYS A 1032 -55.32 6.75 -43.19
C LYS A 1032 -54.01 5.96 -43.15
N LEU A 1033 -54.11 4.63 -43.26
CA LEU A 1033 -52.93 3.77 -43.20
C LEU A 1033 -52.13 3.79 -44.51
N PRO A 1034 -50.78 3.79 -44.44
CA PRO A 1034 -49.92 3.57 -45.59
C PRO A 1034 -50.25 2.26 -46.31
N ASN A 1035 -50.46 2.34 -47.63
CA ASN A 1035 -50.70 1.21 -48.52
C ASN A 1035 -49.94 1.43 -49.85
N ILE A 1036 -49.40 0.33 -50.38
CA ILE A 1036 -48.82 0.27 -51.72
C ILE A 1036 -49.43 -0.92 -52.47
N ARG A 1037 -49.92 -0.70 -53.69
CA ARG A 1037 -50.55 -1.74 -54.51
C ARG A 1037 -50.26 -1.57 -56.00
N GLY A 1038 -50.22 -2.67 -56.75
CA GLY A 1038 -50.04 -2.62 -58.20
C GLY A 1038 -49.75 -3.97 -58.83
N SER A 1039 -49.17 -3.94 -60.03
CA SER A 1039 -48.84 -5.12 -60.83
C SER A 1039 -47.33 -5.35 -60.89
N VAL A 1040 -46.94 -6.62 -60.87
CA VAL A 1040 -45.54 -7.07 -60.96
C VAL A 1040 -45.35 -7.82 -62.27
N SER A 1041 -44.35 -7.45 -63.08
CA SER A 1041 -44.07 -8.11 -64.36
C SER A 1041 -43.13 -9.30 -64.17
N LEU A 1042 -43.48 -10.45 -64.75
CA LEU A 1042 -42.77 -11.71 -64.61
C LEU A 1042 -42.02 -12.11 -65.88
N ALA A 1043 -40.92 -12.85 -65.74
CA ALA A 1043 -40.23 -13.49 -66.85
C ALA A 1043 -41.03 -14.71 -67.34
N SER A 1044 -41.29 -14.79 -68.64
CA SER A 1044 -42.12 -15.84 -69.25
C SER A 1044 -41.53 -17.24 -69.03
N GLY A 1045 -42.38 -18.21 -68.67
CA GLY A 1045 -41.99 -19.61 -68.45
C GLY A 1045 -41.26 -19.91 -67.13
N SER A 1046 -41.26 -18.97 -66.18
CA SER A 1046 -40.61 -19.17 -64.87
C SER A 1046 -41.46 -19.96 -63.88
N ASP A 1047 -40.85 -20.93 -63.19
CA ASP A 1047 -41.49 -21.66 -62.09
C ASP A 1047 -41.68 -20.72 -60.89
N THR A 1048 -42.94 -20.49 -60.50
CA THR A 1048 -43.30 -19.65 -59.34
C THR A 1048 -43.51 -20.46 -58.06
N SER A 1049 -43.31 -21.78 -58.11
CA SER A 1049 -43.52 -22.71 -56.99
C SER A 1049 -42.52 -22.43 -55.86
N GLY A 1050 -42.99 -21.84 -54.75
CA GLY A 1050 -42.20 -21.63 -53.52
C GLY A 1050 -41.55 -20.25 -53.36
N ALA A 1051 -41.92 -19.25 -54.17
CA ALA A 1051 -41.39 -17.90 -54.06
C ALA A 1051 -42.01 -17.12 -52.87
N ASN A 1052 -41.39 -17.19 -51.69
CA ASN A 1052 -41.81 -16.45 -50.50
C ASN A 1052 -40.80 -15.34 -50.19
N PRO A 1053 -41.00 -14.10 -50.71
CA PRO A 1053 -40.10 -12.99 -50.41
C PRO A 1053 -40.18 -12.61 -48.92
N SER A 1054 -39.13 -11.99 -48.42
CA SER A 1054 -39.09 -11.46 -47.06
C SER A 1054 -39.10 -9.93 -47.10
N ILE A 1055 -39.76 -9.35 -46.11
CA ILE A 1055 -39.87 -7.91 -45.90
C ILE A 1055 -39.02 -7.55 -44.69
N ASN A 1056 -38.03 -6.68 -44.86
CA ASN A 1056 -37.33 -6.03 -43.75
C ASN A 1056 -38.07 -4.73 -43.44
N VAL A 1057 -38.41 -4.52 -42.17
CA VAL A 1057 -39.11 -3.31 -41.72
C VAL A 1057 -38.18 -2.48 -40.85
N HIS A 1058 -38.02 -1.21 -41.20
CA HIS A 1058 -37.33 -0.22 -40.38
C HIS A 1058 -38.37 0.71 -39.76
N PHE A 1059 -38.17 1.11 -38.50
CA PHE A 1059 -38.99 2.11 -37.81
C PHE A 1059 -38.24 2.64 -36.58
N THR A 1060 -38.70 3.79 -36.08
CA THR A 1060 -38.27 4.40 -34.80
C THR A 1060 -39.49 4.88 -34.03
N ILE A 1061 -39.48 4.71 -32.71
CA ILE A 1061 -40.49 5.19 -31.78
C ILE A 1061 -39.78 6.02 -30.69
N PRO A 1062 -39.91 7.35 -30.71
CA PRO A 1062 -39.33 8.19 -29.69
C PRO A 1062 -40.08 8.05 -28.35
N GLN A 1063 -39.36 8.26 -27.24
CA GLN A 1063 -39.88 8.26 -25.87
C GLN A 1063 -40.53 6.93 -25.42
N LEU A 1064 -40.11 5.81 -26.00
CA LEU A 1064 -40.60 4.48 -25.64
C LEU A 1064 -39.42 3.51 -25.50
N ALA A 1065 -39.42 2.76 -24.41
CA ALA A 1065 -38.74 1.47 -24.29
C ALA A 1065 -39.83 0.40 -24.32
N VAL A 1066 -39.87 -0.41 -25.36
CA VAL A 1066 -40.92 -1.41 -25.61
C VAL A 1066 -40.94 -2.51 -24.56
N SER A 1067 -39.81 -2.74 -23.88
CA SER A 1067 -39.74 -3.64 -22.72
C SER A 1067 -40.46 -3.11 -21.46
N GLY A 1068 -40.79 -1.82 -21.44
CA GLY A 1068 -41.27 -1.14 -20.24
C GLY A 1068 -40.16 -0.73 -19.27
N LEU A 1069 -38.88 -0.84 -19.64
CA LEU A 1069 -37.76 -0.42 -18.83
C LEU A 1069 -37.85 1.07 -18.47
N ARG A 1070 -37.72 1.37 -17.18
CA ARG A 1070 -37.69 2.74 -16.65
C ARG A 1070 -36.59 2.90 -15.60
N VAL A 1071 -35.84 3.99 -15.73
CA VAL A 1071 -34.92 4.47 -14.70
C VAL A 1071 -35.74 4.97 -13.51
N SER A 1072 -35.49 4.39 -12.34
CA SER A 1072 -36.12 4.77 -11.07
C SER A 1072 -35.43 5.99 -10.46
N ARG A 1073 -34.10 5.93 -10.32
CA ARG A 1073 -33.32 6.97 -9.64
C ARG A 1073 -31.90 7.06 -10.17
N LEU A 1074 -31.41 8.30 -10.28
CA LEU A 1074 -30.04 8.64 -10.65
C LEU A 1074 -29.41 9.59 -9.61
N ASP A 1075 -28.57 9.05 -8.74
CA ASP A 1075 -27.85 9.79 -7.69
C ASP A 1075 -26.40 10.07 -8.06
N MET A 1076 -25.84 11.12 -7.48
CA MET A 1076 -24.42 11.47 -7.59
C MET A 1076 -23.86 11.78 -6.21
N TYR A 1077 -22.71 11.18 -5.89
CA TYR A 1077 -22.00 11.32 -4.63
C TYR A 1077 -20.58 11.89 -4.86
N GLY A 1078 -20.01 12.52 -3.84
CA GLY A 1078 -18.62 13.00 -3.87
C GLY A 1078 -18.35 14.27 -4.67
N ALA A 1079 -19.39 14.97 -5.16
CA ALA A 1079 -19.27 16.23 -5.88
C ALA A 1079 -20.10 17.34 -5.20
N LYS A 1080 -19.56 18.56 -5.14
CA LYS A 1080 -20.16 19.73 -4.47
C LYS A 1080 -21.17 20.51 -5.34
N TYR A 1081 -21.37 20.11 -6.59
CA TYR A 1081 -22.26 20.77 -7.55
C TYR A 1081 -23.49 19.90 -7.86
N LYS A 1082 -24.57 20.52 -8.36
CA LYS A 1082 -25.76 19.82 -8.87
C LYS A 1082 -25.71 19.78 -10.40
N PRO A 1083 -25.53 18.60 -11.02
CA PRO A 1083 -25.49 18.49 -12.47
C PRO A 1083 -26.90 18.45 -13.07
N PHE A 1084 -27.02 18.85 -14.33
CA PHE A 1084 -28.20 18.54 -15.13
C PHE A 1084 -28.20 17.05 -15.48
N LYS A 1085 -29.35 16.39 -15.34
CA LYS A 1085 -29.50 14.93 -15.54
C LYS A 1085 -30.67 14.68 -16.48
N GLY A 1086 -30.44 13.95 -17.57
CA GLY A 1086 -31.46 13.60 -18.54
C GLY A 1086 -31.47 12.11 -18.87
N VAL A 1087 -32.66 11.53 -19.04
CA VAL A 1087 -32.82 10.16 -19.55
C VAL A 1087 -33.77 10.20 -20.75
N LYS A 1088 -33.34 9.65 -21.89
CA LYS A 1088 -34.14 9.53 -23.11
C LYS A 1088 -34.39 8.06 -23.43
N TYR A 1089 -35.57 7.75 -23.95
CA TYR A 1089 -35.94 6.40 -24.38
C TYR A 1089 -36.22 6.40 -25.88
N VAL A 1090 -35.70 5.41 -26.61
CA VAL A 1090 -35.95 5.25 -28.05
C VAL A 1090 -36.07 3.77 -28.36
N THR A 1091 -37.11 3.37 -29.07
CA THR A 1091 -37.21 2.03 -29.67
C THR A 1091 -36.98 2.15 -31.16
N LYS A 1092 -36.22 1.25 -31.77
CA LYS A 1092 -36.04 1.18 -33.23
C LYS A 1092 -36.12 -0.27 -33.73
N ALA A 1093 -36.28 -0.44 -35.02
CA ALA A 1093 -36.22 -1.76 -35.64
C ALA A 1093 -34.78 -2.30 -35.62
N GLY A 1094 -34.61 -3.55 -35.16
CA GLY A 1094 -33.42 -4.35 -35.42
C GLY A 1094 -33.62 -5.21 -36.67
N LYS A 1095 -33.46 -6.52 -36.55
CA LYS A 1095 -33.82 -7.53 -37.56
C LYS A 1095 -35.31 -7.82 -37.51
N PHE A 1096 -36.11 -6.89 -38.04
CA PHE A 1096 -37.56 -7.03 -38.11
C PHE A 1096 -37.99 -7.56 -39.47
N HIS A 1097 -38.28 -8.86 -39.54
CA HIS A 1097 -38.64 -9.57 -40.76
C HIS A 1097 -40.10 -10.00 -40.77
N VAL A 1098 -40.79 -9.76 -41.88
CA VAL A 1098 -42.13 -10.31 -42.15
C VAL A 1098 -42.03 -11.25 -43.35
N ARG A 1099 -42.44 -12.51 -43.17
CA ARG A 1099 -42.42 -13.53 -44.22
C ARG A 1099 -43.69 -13.42 -45.05
N MET A 1100 -43.54 -13.30 -46.38
CA MET A 1100 -44.68 -13.30 -47.29
C MET A 1100 -45.27 -14.68 -47.55
#